data_AF-A0A101WEK6-F1
#
_entry.id   AF-A0A101WEK6-F1
#
_cell.length_a   1.000
_cell.length_b   1.000
_cell.length_c   1.000
_cell.angle_alpha   90.00
_cell.angle_beta   90.00
_cell.angle_gamma   90.00
#
_symmetry.space_group_name_H-M   'P 1'
#
loop_
_entity.id
_entity.type
_entity.pdbx_description
1 polymer ?
#
loop_
_entity_poly.entity_id
_entity_poly.type
_entity_poly.pdbx_seq_one_letter_code
_entity_poly.pdbx_strand_id
1 'polypeptide(L)'
;MAIERVLKDEDRSKIVLDYIMNPNKTDLVTGVNCVPETAFEEMLLVKAAYNKQDGRQFIHLVQSFHPAEQVTPQQVYEIGIRLAKEFERFSGFQIVVSTHLDREHLHNHFVFNTVNMETGLKWQQSPRQMQQLKDFSDELCKNYDLSIIEHSGAQRESPGEHRAKERGESWKHELRLAVDACKQNSTDRTNFIYNMQKLGYQVKWTDTRKDITFTTPEGKKCRNLRLDKALTKESLQEAFRLNKEFGNPKAMVSEIQKLELSTKVIKMMPVEDESIVEQTRESEYRDGQGEIEIEGVLITVEGNEIENHREQNTMAGDVFEEDKSKEDVIVAPQDILQDDLQEIAYIIEWSDRYKEARAYLYGSKEVEQNLTEAYRLFLKEAQIGNALALHDLGWMHMDGLGVEMNPEKAQEWYTKALMAFRAVEKDKSGSYPQYRIGKMYAAGLGTPQNYEAAADWFEMAVARNHKYAQYSLAGLYYRGQGVEQSHTTAFLLYGKSAAQGNPYASYELAKMYRDGLGCNKDTEKAEQYFKSAFIGFSALEADSHDDKLQYRLGQMLYMGTGTEKDAVKAVDYLEKSAKLGNVNAQYLLAKIFLEADSVPENVEKALEWLGKAAENGNAQAQYALGKLYRDGNHVEKDIVKAVALFKLSAEQGNQYAQYALGKIYLTDEGIPKDGVAAVKWLTLASDLGNQFAQYTLAKLYLAGEETPKDIELAFKLLTESANQQNQYAQYALGKLYLFGEEIPKDVEVAVKWLRTSAEQENHFAQYTLGKLYLEGKEVPKDVEAGLKLLTASAEQGNQFAQFQLGKIYLAGKEVEQDKALASHWLSLSAVQGNEYAQLLLEKMDSYNATELDFLLELMQFFSTQNHGQNQSRNYPLSHLEGHALREKILELQFGSSMNWNKGKGYDR
;
A
#
# COMPACT_ATOMS: atom_id res chain seq x y z
N MET A 1 -8.88 1.58 26.51
CA MET A 1 -7.99 0.92 27.49
C MET A 1 -7.98 -0.59 27.29
N ALA A 2 -6.82 -1.24 27.34
CA ALA A 2 -6.70 -2.70 27.20
C ALA A 2 -5.71 -3.29 28.23
N ILE A 3 -5.97 -4.54 28.66
CA ILE A 3 -4.97 -5.34 29.40
C ILE A 3 -4.01 -5.91 28.35
N GLU A 4 -2.74 -5.51 28.40
CA GLU A 4 -1.73 -6.07 27.51
C GLU A 4 -1.16 -7.37 28.06
N ARG A 5 -0.83 -7.41 29.37
CA ARG A 5 -0.13 -8.56 29.96
C ARG A 5 -0.51 -8.81 31.42
N VAL A 6 -0.46 -10.09 31.78
CA VAL A 6 -0.61 -10.59 33.14
C VAL A 6 0.62 -11.45 33.44
N LEU A 7 1.46 -11.01 34.37
CA LEU A 7 2.77 -11.64 34.63
C LEU A 7 2.69 -12.59 35.82
N LYS A 8 3.32 -13.76 35.71
CA LYS A 8 3.39 -14.77 36.78
C LYS A 8 4.78 -14.92 37.39
N ASP A 9 5.76 -14.20 36.86
CA ASP A 9 7.19 -14.38 37.11
C ASP A 9 7.80 -13.05 37.61
N GLU A 10 8.65 -13.12 38.62
CA GLU A 10 9.26 -11.95 39.28
C GLU A 10 10.25 -11.25 38.34
N ASP A 11 11.07 -12.01 37.61
CA ASP A 11 12.08 -11.46 36.68
C ASP A 11 11.44 -10.68 35.52
N ARG A 12 10.32 -11.18 35.01
CA ARG A 12 9.58 -10.50 33.93
C ARG A 12 8.91 -9.21 34.39
N SER A 13 8.66 -9.07 35.68
CA SER A 13 7.98 -7.91 36.22
C SER A 13 8.93 -6.72 36.36
N LYS A 14 10.19 -6.99 36.73
CA LYS A 14 11.26 -5.99 36.71
C LYS A 14 11.53 -5.49 35.29
N ILE A 15 11.62 -6.39 34.31
CA ILE A 15 11.78 -6.01 32.88
C ILE A 15 10.68 -5.06 32.39
N VAL A 16 9.43 -5.26 32.83
CA VAL A 16 8.32 -4.39 32.42
C VAL A 16 8.37 -3.02 33.12
N LEU A 17 8.74 -2.97 34.40
CA LEU A 17 8.98 -1.70 35.09
C LEU A 17 10.15 -0.93 34.44
N ASP A 18 11.26 -1.60 34.15
CA ASP A 18 12.41 -1.01 33.47
C ASP A 18 12.03 -0.51 32.06
N TYR A 19 11.18 -1.25 31.34
CA TYR A 19 10.65 -0.84 30.05
C TYR A 19 9.79 0.42 30.15
N ILE A 20 8.84 0.46 31.09
CA ILE A 20 7.92 1.60 31.19
C ILE A 20 8.61 2.85 31.75
N MET A 21 9.67 2.70 32.54
CA MET A 21 10.42 3.83 33.12
C MET A 21 11.65 4.23 32.31
N ASN A 22 11.80 3.71 31.08
CA ASN A 22 12.98 3.99 30.26
C ASN A 22 13.07 5.49 29.91
N PRO A 23 14.16 6.19 30.30
CA PRO A 23 14.33 7.62 30.04
C PRO A 23 14.29 8.00 28.56
N ASN A 24 14.61 7.08 27.65
CA ASN A 24 14.55 7.31 26.21
C ASN A 24 13.10 7.33 25.66
N LYS A 25 12.13 6.85 26.44
CA LYS A 25 10.71 6.77 26.04
C LYS A 25 9.84 7.81 26.73
N THR A 26 10.27 8.30 27.90
CA THR A 26 9.44 9.12 28.78
C THR A 26 10.28 9.75 29.89
N ASP A 27 9.93 10.98 30.24
CA ASP A 27 10.29 11.68 31.48
C ASP A 27 9.08 11.85 32.41
N LEU A 28 7.91 11.36 32.00
CA LEU A 28 6.62 11.48 32.68
C LEU A 28 6.27 10.17 33.39
N VAL A 29 6.85 9.98 34.58
CA VAL A 29 6.65 8.79 35.42
C VAL A 29 6.20 9.22 36.83
N THR A 30 5.16 8.57 37.35
CA THR A 30 4.69 8.76 38.74
C THR A 30 4.31 7.43 39.38
N GLY A 31 4.65 7.29 40.66
CA GLY A 31 4.17 6.22 41.51
C GLY A 31 2.98 6.65 42.36
N VAL A 32 1.97 5.79 42.45
CA VAL A 32 0.83 5.92 43.37
C VAL A 32 0.98 4.84 44.43
N ASN A 33 1.11 5.26 45.69
CA ASN A 33 1.41 4.39 46.84
C ASN A 33 2.74 3.62 46.76
N CYS A 34 3.63 4.01 45.86
CA CYS A 34 5.01 3.54 45.76
C CYS A 34 5.89 4.63 45.14
N VAL A 35 7.20 4.50 45.27
CA VAL A 35 8.18 5.33 44.56
C VAL A 35 8.60 4.58 43.28
N PRO A 36 8.54 5.18 42.07
CA PRO A 36 8.81 4.46 40.81
C PRO A 36 10.13 3.68 40.81
N GLU A 37 11.19 4.30 41.30
CA GLU A 37 12.55 3.74 41.30
C GLU A 37 12.68 2.50 42.19
N THR A 38 11.90 2.42 43.27
CA THR A 38 11.89 1.30 44.22
C THR A 38 10.62 0.45 44.14
N ALA A 39 9.75 0.72 43.15
CA ALA A 39 8.42 0.15 43.07
C ALA A 39 8.43 -1.38 43.01
N PHE A 40 9.41 -1.98 42.31
CA PHE A 40 9.53 -3.43 42.23
C PHE A 40 9.74 -4.06 43.62
N GLU A 41 10.66 -3.52 44.40
CA GLU A 41 11.01 -4.01 45.74
C GLU A 41 9.87 -3.78 46.73
N GLU A 42 9.26 -2.59 46.71
CA GLU A 42 8.10 -2.27 47.55
C GLU A 42 6.92 -3.20 47.28
N MET A 43 6.65 -3.52 46.00
CA MET A 43 5.56 -4.42 45.62
C MET A 43 5.82 -5.87 46.06
N LEU A 44 7.07 -6.32 46.04
CA LEU A 44 7.45 -7.64 46.58
C LEU A 44 7.35 -7.69 48.10
N LEU A 45 7.74 -6.63 48.81
CA LEU A 45 7.61 -6.54 50.27
C LEU A 45 6.17 -6.65 50.73
N VAL A 46 5.23 -5.96 50.05
CA VAL A 46 3.80 -6.07 50.34
C VAL A 46 3.30 -7.51 50.15
N LYS A 47 3.70 -8.19 49.08
CA LYS A 47 3.31 -9.59 48.86
C LYS A 47 3.89 -10.52 49.91
N ALA A 48 5.14 -10.32 50.30
CA ALA A 48 5.79 -11.08 51.35
C ALA A 48 5.05 -10.93 52.69
N ALA A 49 4.68 -9.69 53.05
CA ALA A 49 3.95 -9.39 54.29
C ALA A 49 2.60 -10.14 54.40
N TYR A 50 1.93 -10.40 53.26
CA TYR A 50 0.66 -11.14 53.21
C TYR A 50 0.79 -12.60 52.76
N ASN A 51 2.01 -13.14 52.63
CA ASN A 51 2.28 -14.50 52.11
C ASN A 51 1.63 -14.77 50.73
N LYS A 52 1.70 -13.79 49.82
CA LYS A 52 1.08 -13.81 48.48
C LYS A 52 2.09 -13.64 47.35
N GLN A 53 3.25 -14.25 47.52
CA GLN A 53 4.33 -14.27 46.53
C GLN A 53 4.03 -15.25 45.38
N ASP A 54 2.96 -16.03 45.46
CA ASP A 54 2.56 -17.01 44.44
C ASP A 54 1.55 -16.46 43.42
N GLY A 55 1.69 -16.90 42.17
CA GLY A 55 0.75 -16.60 41.09
C GLY A 55 1.05 -15.28 40.37
N ARG A 56 0.01 -14.48 40.09
CA ARG A 56 0.15 -13.27 39.27
C ARG A 56 0.87 -12.19 40.06
N GLN A 57 1.98 -11.71 39.54
CA GLN A 57 2.83 -10.74 40.20
C GLN A 57 2.39 -9.30 39.92
N PHE A 58 2.09 -8.96 38.67
CA PHE A 58 1.72 -7.60 38.28
C PHE A 58 0.66 -7.63 37.18
N ILE A 59 -0.06 -6.52 37.05
CA ILE A 59 -0.98 -6.28 35.94
C ILE A 59 -0.49 -5.05 35.17
N HIS A 60 -0.46 -5.19 33.85
CA HIS A 60 -0.08 -4.12 32.94
C HIS A 60 -1.27 -3.69 32.07
N LEU A 61 -1.69 -2.45 32.24
CA LEU A 61 -2.75 -1.81 31.43
C LEU A 61 -2.16 -0.74 30.53
N VAL A 62 -2.83 -0.53 29.39
CA VAL A 62 -2.52 0.55 28.46
C VAL A 62 -3.77 1.37 28.14
N GLN A 63 -3.63 2.68 28.22
CA GLN A 63 -4.63 3.68 27.80
C GLN A 63 -4.01 4.49 26.66
N SER A 64 -4.52 4.30 25.45
CA SER A 64 -4.01 4.96 24.24
C SER A 64 -4.95 6.08 23.80
N PHE A 65 -4.39 7.14 23.24
CA PHE A 65 -5.10 8.33 22.75
C PHE A 65 -4.86 8.46 21.24
N HIS A 66 -5.92 8.68 20.47
CA HIS A 66 -5.79 8.74 19.01
C HIS A 66 -5.01 10.01 18.60
N PRO A 67 -4.07 9.95 17.61
CA PRO A 67 -3.27 11.11 17.22
C PRO A 67 -4.09 12.33 16.76
N ALA A 68 -5.30 12.10 16.24
CA ALA A 68 -6.20 13.16 15.78
C ALA A 68 -6.79 14.03 16.90
N GLU A 69 -6.75 13.60 18.16
CA GLU A 69 -7.29 14.35 19.31
C GLU A 69 -6.38 15.52 19.74
N GLN A 70 -5.18 15.65 19.15
CA GLN A 70 -4.20 16.73 19.43
C GLN A 70 -3.87 16.92 20.93
N VAL A 71 -3.94 15.84 21.72
CA VAL A 71 -3.62 15.87 23.15
C VAL A 71 -2.13 16.08 23.40
N THR A 72 -1.81 16.87 24.41
CA THR A 72 -0.41 17.05 24.85
C THR A 72 0.05 15.90 25.75
N PRO A 73 1.37 15.59 25.78
CA PRO A 73 1.96 14.64 26.74
C PRO A 73 1.54 14.88 28.19
N GLN A 74 1.50 16.15 28.61
CA GLN A 74 1.13 16.53 29.97
C GLN A 74 -0.35 16.24 30.28
N GLN A 75 -1.26 16.50 29.33
CA GLN A 75 -2.68 16.18 29.49
C GLN A 75 -2.91 14.67 29.58
N VAL A 76 -2.26 13.90 28.71
CA VAL A 76 -2.33 12.43 28.73
C VAL A 76 -1.81 11.89 30.07
N TYR A 77 -0.68 12.41 30.54
CA TYR A 77 -0.10 12.06 31.83
C TYR A 77 -1.01 12.40 33.01
N GLU A 78 -1.62 13.59 33.01
CA GLU A 78 -2.56 14.00 34.04
C GLU A 78 -3.80 13.09 34.09
N ILE A 79 -4.38 12.78 32.93
CA ILE A 79 -5.50 11.82 32.82
C ILE A 79 -5.09 10.45 33.40
N GLY A 80 -3.87 10.00 33.12
CA GLY A 80 -3.34 8.75 33.65
C GLY A 80 -3.19 8.77 35.17
N ILE A 81 -2.63 9.84 35.74
CA ILE A 81 -2.48 9.99 37.20
C ILE A 81 -3.86 10.03 37.87
N ARG A 82 -4.80 10.80 37.31
CA ARG A 82 -6.17 10.90 37.84
C ARG A 82 -6.86 9.55 37.82
N LEU A 83 -6.73 8.78 36.74
CA LEU A 83 -7.26 7.42 36.68
C LEU A 83 -6.66 6.52 37.78
N ALA A 84 -5.35 6.59 38.01
CA ALA A 84 -4.68 5.78 39.02
C ALA A 84 -5.06 6.17 40.47
N LYS A 85 -5.37 7.45 40.73
CA LYS A 85 -5.69 7.97 42.07
C LYS A 85 -7.19 7.99 42.39
N GLU A 86 -8.03 8.34 41.43
CA GLU A 86 -9.46 8.64 41.64
C GLU A 86 -10.34 7.40 41.42
N PHE A 87 -9.86 6.38 40.69
CA PHE A 87 -10.63 5.15 40.53
C PHE A 87 -10.66 4.36 41.84
N GLU A 88 -11.79 4.40 42.55
CA GLU A 88 -11.96 3.86 43.91
C GLU A 88 -11.36 2.47 44.13
N ARG A 89 -11.47 1.59 43.13
CA ARG A 89 -11.00 0.21 43.26
C ARG A 89 -9.48 0.10 43.29
N PHE A 90 -8.75 1.06 42.70
CA PHE A 90 -7.30 1.14 42.78
C PHE A 90 -6.79 1.62 44.14
N SER A 91 -7.68 2.06 45.05
CA SER A 91 -7.31 2.44 46.41
C SER A 91 -6.55 1.32 47.13
N GLY A 92 -5.45 1.68 47.78
CA GLY A 92 -4.55 0.76 48.48
C GLY A 92 -3.73 -0.17 47.56
N PHE A 93 -3.73 0.00 46.24
CA PHE A 93 -2.78 -0.67 45.35
C PHE A 93 -1.60 0.26 45.03
N GLN A 94 -0.44 -0.36 44.83
CA GLN A 94 0.76 0.33 44.37
C GLN A 94 0.79 0.31 42.85
N ILE A 95 0.93 1.47 42.21
CA ILE A 95 0.79 1.65 40.75
C ILE A 95 1.91 2.54 40.24
N VAL A 96 2.64 2.12 39.21
CA VAL A 96 3.52 2.98 38.43
C VAL A 96 2.79 3.38 37.15
N VAL A 97 2.64 4.68 36.93
CA VAL A 97 2.06 5.28 35.73
C VAL A 97 3.17 5.94 34.92
N SER A 98 3.22 5.67 33.63
CA SER A 98 4.17 6.32 32.72
C SER A 98 3.52 6.65 31.38
N THR A 99 3.80 7.84 30.85
CA THR A 99 3.31 8.28 29.53
C THR A 99 4.41 8.18 28.50
N HIS A 100 4.28 7.25 27.55
CA HIS A 100 5.29 7.02 26.50
C HIS A 100 5.10 7.97 25.33
N LEU A 101 6.22 8.52 24.86
CA LEU A 101 6.31 9.52 23.79
C LEU A 101 6.97 8.95 22.52
N ASP A 102 7.33 7.67 22.52
CA ASP A 102 8.13 7.00 21.49
C ASP A 102 7.29 6.49 20.29
N ARG A 103 5.98 6.75 20.29
CA ARG A 103 5.04 6.32 19.24
C ARG A 103 4.18 7.49 18.79
N GLU A 104 3.65 7.39 17.57
CA GLU A 104 2.78 8.43 16.97
C GLU A 104 1.53 8.74 17.81
N HIS A 105 1.08 7.79 18.62
CA HIS A 105 0.00 7.98 19.56
C HIS A 105 0.54 7.97 20.99
N LEU A 106 0.16 9.00 21.75
CA LEU A 106 0.46 9.06 23.17
C LEU A 106 -0.32 7.98 23.91
N HIS A 107 0.33 7.34 24.89
CA HIS A 107 -0.31 6.30 25.68
C HIS A 107 0.27 6.22 27.08
N ASN A 108 -0.60 5.92 28.04
CA ASN A 108 -0.25 5.65 29.42
C ASN A 108 -0.09 4.15 29.64
N HIS A 109 1.00 3.78 30.30
CA HIS A 109 1.21 2.48 30.89
C HIS A 109 0.91 2.52 32.38
N PHE A 110 0.21 1.50 32.88
CA PHE A 110 -0.05 1.29 34.30
C PHE A 110 0.47 -0.07 34.70
N VAL A 111 1.44 -0.11 35.61
CA VAL A 111 1.94 -1.35 36.20
C VAL A 111 1.61 -1.33 37.68
N PHE A 112 0.70 -2.21 38.12
CA PHE A 112 0.28 -2.24 39.51
C PHE A 112 0.41 -3.59 40.18
N ASN A 113 0.61 -3.53 41.50
CA ASN A 113 0.70 -4.68 42.37
C ASN A 113 -0.61 -5.47 42.33
N THR A 114 -0.53 -6.79 42.30
CA THR A 114 -1.73 -7.64 42.36
C THR A 114 -2.28 -7.77 43.78
N VAL A 115 -1.53 -7.35 44.79
CA VAL A 115 -1.91 -7.39 46.21
C VAL A 115 -2.07 -5.98 46.74
N ASN A 116 -3.22 -5.73 47.37
CA ASN A 116 -3.52 -4.47 48.03
C ASN A 116 -2.67 -4.34 49.31
N MET A 117 -2.00 -3.21 49.50
CA MET A 117 -1.05 -3.01 50.61
C MET A 117 -1.74 -2.89 51.98
N GLU A 118 -2.99 -2.43 52.02
CA GLU A 118 -3.73 -2.19 53.26
C GLU A 118 -4.53 -3.43 53.70
N THR A 119 -5.14 -4.12 52.74
CA THR A 119 -6.06 -5.24 53.02
C THR A 119 -5.47 -6.61 52.72
N GLY A 120 -4.35 -6.65 52.00
CA GLY A 120 -3.76 -7.88 51.47
C GLY A 120 -4.59 -8.55 50.39
N LEU A 121 -5.75 -8.01 49.96
CA LEU A 121 -6.63 -8.66 48.98
C LEU A 121 -6.01 -8.65 47.57
N LYS A 122 -6.20 -9.75 46.81
CA LYS A 122 -5.74 -9.83 45.42
C LYS A 122 -6.72 -9.08 44.50
N TRP A 123 -6.21 -8.34 43.51
CA TRP A 123 -7.03 -7.65 42.53
C TRP A 123 -7.92 -8.62 41.74
N GLN A 124 -9.21 -8.29 41.58
CA GLN A 124 -10.18 -9.08 40.82
C GLN A 124 -10.62 -8.38 39.53
N GLN A 125 -10.59 -9.13 38.42
CA GLN A 125 -10.90 -8.69 37.05
C GLN A 125 -12.10 -9.46 36.46
N SER A 126 -13.32 -9.15 36.90
CA SER A 126 -14.52 -9.61 36.18
C SER A 126 -14.81 -8.72 34.96
N PRO A 127 -15.57 -9.20 33.96
CA PRO A 127 -15.97 -8.39 32.81
C PRO A 127 -16.66 -7.09 33.21
N ARG A 128 -17.57 -7.14 34.20
CA ARG A 128 -18.27 -5.97 34.75
C ARG A 128 -17.28 -4.96 35.35
N GLN A 129 -16.27 -5.43 36.04
CA GLN A 129 -15.25 -4.61 36.69
C GLN A 129 -14.29 -3.96 35.68
N MET A 130 -13.97 -4.65 34.59
CA MET A 130 -13.19 -4.08 33.50
C MET A 130 -14.00 -3.04 32.71
N GLN A 131 -15.30 -3.27 32.57
CA GLN A 131 -16.21 -2.28 31.98
C GLN A 131 -16.27 -1.01 32.85
N GLN A 132 -16.44 -1.13 34.17
CA GLN A 132 -16.42 0.03 35.09
C GLN A 132 -15.11 0.84 35.02
N LEU A 133 -13.97 0.16 34.88
CA LEU A 133 -12.68 0.83 34.69
C LEU A 133 -12.61 1.58 33.36
N LYS A 134 -13.14 0.98 32.28
CA LYS A 134 -13.24 1.63 30.97
C LYS A 134 -14.16 2.84 31.04
N ASP A 135 -15.36 2.68 31.61
CA ASP A 135 -16.35 3.75 31.70
C ASP A 135 -15.80 4.95 32.48
N PHE A 136 -15.10 4.71 33.60
CA PHE A 136 -14.46 5.77 34.38
C PHE A 136 -13.30 6.45 33.63
N SER A 137 -12.49 5.68 32.91
CA SER A 137 -11.48 6.24 32.01
C SER A 137 -12.09 7.09 30.90
N ASP A 138 -13.21 6.65 30.33
CA ASP A 138 -13.90 7.37 29.27
C ASP A 138 -14.51 8.68 29.82
N GLU A 139 -15.03 8.67 31.05
CA GLU A 139 -15.50 9.86 31.76
C GLU A 139 -14.36 10.86 32.03
N LEU A 140 -13.19 10.38 32.47
CA LEU A 140 -12.02 11.24 32.63
C LEU A 140 -11.59 11.88 31.31
N CYS A 141 -11.55 11.11 30.22
CA CYS A 141 -11.21 11.65 28.89
C CYS A 141 -12.23 12.70 28.42
N LYS A 142 -13.53 12.50 28.66
CA LYS A 142 -14.58 13.48 28.34
C LYS A 142 -14.40 14.82 29.08
N ASN A 143 -13.86 14.80 30.30
CA ASN A 143 -13.58 16.03 31.04
C ASN A 143 -12.45 16.88 30.43
N TYR A 144 -11.70 16.34 29.47
CA TYR A 144 -10.70 17.04 28.66
C TYR A 144 -11.17 17.20 27.20
N ASP A 145 -12.49 17.14 26.96
CA ASP A 145 -13.14 17.28 25.64
C ASP A 145 -12.71 16.24 24.59
N LEU A 146 -12.26 15.06 25.02
CA LEU A 146 -11.80 13.99 24.12
C LEU A 146 -12.91 13.07 23.65
N SER A 147 -12.84 12.65 22.39
CA SER A 147 -13.81 11.71 21.81
C SER A 147 -13.57 10.27 22.31
N ILE A 148 -14.65 9.48 22.45
CA ILE A 148 -14.60 8.09 22.92
C ILE A 148 -15.10 7.17 21.80
N ILE A 149 -14.29 6.17 21.44
CA ILE A 149 -14.64 5.16 20.45
C ILE A 149 -15.55 4.10 21.09
N GLU A 150 -16.77 3.94 20.56
CA GLU A 150 -17.63 2.80 20.88
C GLU A 150 -17.19 1.57 20.09
N HIS A 151 -16.62 0.59 20.79
CA HIS A 151 -16.30 -0.70 20.18
C HIS A 151 -17.55 -1.60 20.16
N SER A 152 -18.17 -1.73 18.99
CA SER A 152 -19.14 -2.80 18.72
C SER A 152 -18.43 -4.17 18.75
N GLY A 153 -19.02 -5.12 19.48
CA GLY A 153 -18.36 -6.35 19.95
C GLY A 153 -17.98 -7.39 18.88
N ALA A 154 -17.00 -7.07 18.03
CA ALA A 154 -16.40 -8.01 17.08
C ALA A 154 -15.50 -9.07 17.78
N GLN A 155 -15.54 -10.30 17.28
CA GLN A 155 -14.79 -11.45 17.82
C GLN A 155 -13.27 -11.22 17.79
N ARG A 156 -12.60 -11.28 18.93
CA ARG A 156 -11.14 -11.47 18.98
C ARG A 156 -10.79 -12.96 18.82
N GLU A 157 -10.18 -13.30 17.69
CA GLU A 157 -9.39 -14.53 17.54
C GLU A 157 -8.22 -14.47 18.54
N SER A 158 -7.89 -15.58 19.23
CA SER A 158 -6.80 -15.52 20.22
C SER A 158 -5.45 -15.37 19.49
N PRO A 159 -4.48 -14.59 20.00
CA PRO A 159 -3.19 -14.40 19.33
C PRO A 159 -2.39 -15.70 19.08
N GLY A 160 -2.68 -16.76 19.84
CA GLY A 160 -2.11 -18.09 19.59
C GLY A 160 -2.78 -18.83 18.42
N GLU A 161 -4.09 -18.63 18.25
CA GLU A 161 -4.86 -19.25 17.16
C GLU A 161 -4.60 -18.52 15.82
N HIS A 162 -4.44 -17.21 15.86
CA HIS A 162 -4.08 -16.39 14.69
C HIS A 162 -2.71 -16.83 14.12
N ARG A 163 -1.69 -16.97 14.98
CA ARG A 163 -0.36 -17.46 14.59
C ARG A 163 -0.35 -18.92 14.15
N ALA A 164 -1.18 -19.78 14.75
CA ALA A 164 -1.31 -21.17 14.30
C ALA A 164 -2.01 -21.27 12.92
N LYS A 165 -2.96 -20.37 12.64
CA LYS A 165 -3.65 -20.28 11.35
C LYS A 165 -2.71 -19.81 10.23
N GLU A 166 -1.86 -18.81 10.49
CA GLU A 166 -0.83 -18.36 9.55
C GLU A 166 0.17 -19.47 9.17
N ARG A 167 0.40 -20.44 10.08
CA ARG A 167 1.27 -21.60 9.83
C ARG A 167 0.55 -22.85 9.33
N GLY A 168 -0.77 -22.80 9.15
CA GLY A 168 -1.57 -23.97 8.73
C GLY A 168 -1.79 -25.04 9.81
N GLU A 169 -1.56 -24.73 11.09
CA GLU A 169 -1.56 -25.68 12.23
C GLU A 169 -2.81 -25.56 13.14
N SER A 170 -3.82 -24.76 12.76
CA SER A 170 -5.00 -24.55 13.60
C SER A 170 -6.01 -25.69 13.48
N TRP A 171 -6.01 -26.57 14.47
CA TRP A 171 -7.02 -27.65 14.59
C TRP A 171 -8.47 -27.14 14.64
N LYS A 172 -8.72 -25.89 15.08
CA LYS A 172 -10.06 -25.30 15.03
C LYS A 172 -10.43 -24.83 13.63
N HIS A 173 -9.46 -24.34 12.86
CA HIS A 173 -9.66 -24.00 11.46
C HIS A 173 -9.99 -25.26 10.65
N GLU A 174 -9.21 -26.33 10.80
CA GLU A 174 -9.49 -27.64 10.20
C GLU A 174 -10.87 -28.18 10.59
N LEU A 175 -11.21 -28.13 11.89
CA LEU A 175 -12.52 -28.54 12.38
C LEU A 175 -13.65 -27.69 11.76
N ARG A 176 -13.44 -26.38 11.56
CA ARG A 176 -14.44 -25.52 10.93
C ARG A 176 -14.65 -25.92 9.46
N LEU A 177 -13.57 -26.12 8.70
CA LEU A 177 -13.64 -26.58 7.32
C LEU A 177 -14.37 -27.93 7.20
N ALA A 178 -14.08 -28.88 8.10
CA ALA A 178 -14.76 -30.18 8.13
C ALA A 178 -16.26 -30.04 8.44
N VAL A 179 -16.62 -29.17 9.39
CA VAL A 179 -18.02 -28.88 9.74
C VAL A 179 -18.76 -28.23 8.58
N ASP A 180 -18.16 -27.24 7.91
CA ASP A 180 -18.79 -26.54 6.79
C ASP A 180 -18.99 -27.46 5.58
N ALA A 181 -17.98 -28.26 5.25
CA ALA A 181 -18.08 -29.27 4.20
C ALA A 181 -19.16 -30.31 4.52
N CYS A 182 -19.23 -30.83 5.75
CA CYS A 182 -20.27 -31.77 6.14
C CYS A 182 -21.66 -31.12 6.17
N LYS A 183 -21.75 -29.85 6.58
CA LYS A 183 -23.00 -29.08 6.60
C LYS A 183 -23.59 -28.95 5.20
N GLN A 184 -22.76 -28.61 4.21
CA GLN A 184 -23.17 -28.47 2.80
C GLN A 184 -23.60 -29.81 2.18
N ASN A 185 -23.01 -30.92 2.63
CA ASN A 185 -23.27 -32.26 2.07
C ASN A 185 -24.29 -33.09 2.85
N SER A 186 -25.05 -32.48 3.76
CA SER A 186 -26.02 -33.20 4.60
C SER A 186 -27.42 -32.65 4.44
N THR A 187 -28.39 -33.56 4.31
CA THR A 187 -29.81 -33.25 4.16
C THR A 187 -30.60 -33.42 5.46
N ASP A 188 -29.96 -33.97 6.49
CA ASP A 188 -30.50 -34.08 7.84
C ASP A 188 -29.37 -34.27 8.88
N ARG A 189 -29.74 -34.22 10.16
CA ARG A 189 -28.82 -34.36 11.29
C ARG A 189 -28.10 -35.71 11.30
N THR A 190 -28.74 -36.79 10.89
CA THR A 190 -28.16 -38.14 10.91
C THR A 190 -27.06 -38.23 9.86
N ASN A 191 -27.32 -37.71 8.66
CA ASN A 191 -26.37 -37.61 7.56
C ASN A 191 -25.15 -36.74 7.93
N PHE A 192 -25.38 -35.61 8.60
CA PHE A 192 -24.31 -34.74 9.09
C PHE A 192 -23.39 -35.42 10.11
N ILE A 193 -23.97 -36.12 11.10
CA ILE A 193 -23.18 -36.85 12.09
C ILE A 193 -22.39 -37.98 11.42
N TYR A 194 -23.00 -38.69 10.47
CA TYR A 194 -22.35 -39.74 9.70
C TYR A 194 -21.14 -39.21 8.89
N ASN A 195 -21.31 -38.10 8.16
CA ASN A 195 -20.23 -37.49 7.36
C ASN A 195 -19.06 -37.02 8.24
N MET A 196 -19.35 -36.39 9.38
CA MET A 196 -18.33 -35.99 10.34
C MET A 196 -17.59 -37.20 10.93
N GLN A 197 -18.30 -38.29 11.23
CA GLN A 197 -17.70 -39.55 11.71
C GLN A 197 -16.82 -40.20 10.64
N LYS A 198 -17.19 -40.12 9.36
CA LYS A 198 -16.37 -40.62 8.24
C LYS A 198 -15.02 -39.90 8.15
N LEU A 199 -14.98 -38.62 8.50
CA LEU A 199 -13.75 -37.82 8.61
C LEU A 199 -13.00 -38.01 9.94
N GLY A 200 -13.46 -38.92 10.82
CA GLY A 200 -12.82 -39.22 12.11
C GLY A 200 -13.25 -38.33 13.28
N TYR A 201 -14.21 -37.43 13.08
CA TYR A 201 -14.71 -36.53 14.13
C TYR A 201 -15.90 -37.14 14.89
N GLN A 202 -15.95 -36.95 16.21
CA GLN A 202 -17.13 -37.32 17.00
C GLN A 202 -18.02 -36.10 17.22
N VAL A 203 -19.29 -36.22 16.84
CA VAL A 203 -20.30 -35.17 17.04
C VAL A 203 -21.28 -35.59 18.13
N LYS A 204 -21.32 -34.82 19.22
CA LYS A 204 -22.35 -34.95 20.26
C LYS A 204 -23.39 -33.87 20.08
N TRP A 205 -24.42 -34.18 19.32
CA TRP A 205 -25.63 -33.38 19.14
C TRP A 205 -26.77 -34.10 19.85
N THR A 206 -27.31 -33.52 20.92
CA THR A 206 -28.50 -34.04 21.65
C THR A 206 -29.50 -32.91 21.86
N ASP A 207 -30.80 -33.22 21.92
CA ASP A 207 -31.85 -32.19 22.05
C ASP A 207 -31.84 -31.52 23.43
N THR A 208 -31.39 -32.24 24.45
CA THR A 208 -31.27 -31.75 25.84
C THR A 208 -30.11 -30.80 26.10
N ARG A 209 -29.13 -30.68 25.19
CA ARG A 209 -27.95 -29.82 25.38
C ARG A 209 -28.08 -28.57 24.53
N LYS A 210 -27.69 -27.41 25.06
CA LYS A 210 -27.69 -26.15 24.29
C LYS A 210 -26.74 -26.20 23.09
N ASP A 211 -25.53 -26.71 23.32
CA ASP A 211 -24.45 -26.69 22.33
C ASP A 211 -24.24 -28.05 21.66
N ILE A 212 -23.82 -28.05 20.39
CA ILE A 212 -23.25 -29.22 19.71
C ILE A 212 -21.76 -29.28 20.08
N THR A 213 -21.28 -30.45 20.48
CA THR A 213 -19.85 -30.64 20.79
C THR A 213 -19.19 -31.48 19.71
N PHE A 214 -18.14 -30.94 19.10
CA PHE A 214 -17.27 -31.63 18.16
C PHE A 214 -16.01 -32.11 18.88
N THR A 215 -15.56 -33.33 18.60
CA THR A 215 -14.30 -33.88 19.10
C THR A 215 -13.44 -34.29 17.90
N THR A 216 -12.22 -33.77 17.82
CA THR A 216 -11.25 -34.15 16.77
C THR A 216 -10.74 -35.58 16.98
N PRO A 217 -10.12 -36.22 15.96
CA PRO A 217 -9.51 -37.53 16.11
C PRO A 217 -8.47 -37.61 17.24
N GLU A 218 -7.80 -36.50 17.55
CA GLU A 218 -6.80 -36.35 18.62
C GLU A 218 -7.43 -36.03 19.99
N GLY A 219 -8.77 -36.06 20.10
CA GLY A 219 -9.50 -35.90 21.35
C GLY A 219 -9.77 -34.46 21.78
N LYS A 220 -9.44 -33.45 20.96
CA LYS A 220 -9.71 -32.03 21.27
C LYS A 220 -11.19 -31.71 21.09
N LYS A 221 -11.79 -31.00 22.05
CA LYS A 221 -13.24 -30.69 22.05
C LYS A 221 -13.51 -29.22 21.78
N CYS A 222 -14.40 -28.94 20.85
CA CYS A 222 -14.92 -27.59 20.59
C CYS A 222 -16.45 -27.60 20.57
N ARG A 223 -17.08 -26.56 21.13
CA ARG A 223 -18.52 -26.39 21.03
C ARG A 223 -18.84 -25.51 19.83
N ASN A 224 -19.95 -25.77 19.16
CA ASN A 224 -20.38 -25.05 17.96
C ASN A 224 -20.28 -23.53 18.09
N LEU A 225 -20.84 -22.91 19.14
CA LEU A 225 -20.81 -21.45 19.30
C LEU A 225 -19.42 -20.87 19.62
N ARG A 226 -18.47 -21.72 20.05
CA ARG A 226 -17.06 -21.35 20.20
C ARG A 226 -16.26 -21.63 18.94
N LEU A 227 -16.74 -22.52 18.09
CA LEU A 227 -16.19 -22.78 16.77
C LEU A 227 -16.63 -21.68 15.80
N ASP A 228 -17.90 -21.30 15.80
CA ASP A 228 -18.49 -20.20 15.06
C ASP A 228 -19.84 -19.80 15.69
N LYS A 229 -20.06 -18.51 15.97
CA LYS A 229 -21.31 -18.03 16.57
C LYS A 229 -22.52 -18.24 15.65
N ALA A 230 -22.31 -18.25 14.33
CA ALA A 230 -23.36 -18.50 13.33
C ALA A 230 -23.73 -19.99 13.22
N LEU A 231 -22.92 -20.89 13.77
CA LEU A 231 -23.16 -22.33 13.75
C LEU A 231 -24.10 -22.74 14.90
N THR A 232 -25.36 -22.31 14.85
CA THR A 232 -26.40 -22.74 15.79
C THR A 232 -27.03 -24.07 15.34
N LYS A 233 -27.85 -24.67 16.20
CA LYS A 233 -28.60 -25.88 15.82
C LYS A 233 -29.63 -25.56 14.75
N GLU A 234 -30.25 -24.39 14.88
CA GLU A 234 -31.26 -23.85 13.99
C GLU A 234 -30.65 -23.55 12.61
N SER A 235 -29.46 -22.93 12.56
CA SER A 235 -28.79 -22.63 11.28
C SER A 235 -28.32 -23.89 10.54
N LEU A 236 -27.97 -24.96 11.26
CA LEU A 236 -27.67 -26.26 10.66
C LEU A 236 -28.94 -26.96 10.17
N GLN A 237 -30.02 -26.94 10.94
CA GLN A 237 -31.31 -27.53 10.53
C GLN A 237 -31.89 -26.82 9.30
N GLU A 238 -31.76 -25.49 9.23
CA GLU A 238 -32.19 -24.72 8.07
C GLU A 238 -31.33 -25.04 6.84
N ALA A 239 -30.00 -25.14 7.01
CA ALA A 239 -29.14 -25.57 5.91
C ALA A 239 -29.53 -26.96 5.38
N PHE A 240 -29.87 -27.90 6.25
CA PHE A 240 -30.33 -29.23 5.85
C PHE A 240 -31.67 -29.19 5.10
N ARG A 241 -32.60 -28.32 5.53
CA ARG A 241 -33.87 -28.08 4.85
C ARG A 241 -33.63 -27.56 3.42
N LEU A 242 -32.77 -26.56 3.27
CA LEU A 242 -32.39 -25.99 1.98
C LEU A 242 -31.72 -27.04 1.07
N ASN A 243 -30.78 -27.82 1.62
CA ASN A 243 -30.12 -28.89 0.87
C ASN A 243 -31.10 -29.97 0.38
N LYS A 244 -32.18 -30.23 1.15
CA LYS A 244 -33.24 -31.16 0.79
C LYS A 244 -34.21 -30.60 -0.24
N GLU A 245 -34.49 -29.30 -0.21
CA GLU A 245 -35.46 -28.62 -1.10
C GLU A 245 -34.87 -28.27 -2.47
N PHE A 246 -33.62 -27.80 -2.52
CA PHE A 246 -33.07 -27.23 -3.74
C PHE A 246 -32.19 -28.19 -4.54
N GLY A 247 -31.72 -29.29 -3.94
CA GLY A 247 -30.76 -30.20 -4.58
C GLY A 247 -29.40 -29.51 -4.80
N ASN A 248 -28.32 -30.16 -4.37
CA ASN A 248 -26.99 -29.56 -4.24
C ASN A 248 -26.46 -28.84 -5.51
N PRO A 249 -26.26 -27.50 -5.52
CA PRO A 249 -25.59 -26.79 -6.62
C PRO A 249 -24.08 -26.67 -6.37
N LYS A 250 -23.35 -27.79 -6.43
CA LYS A 250 -21.94 -27.95 -6.87
C LYS A 250 -21.47 -29.38 -6.58
N ALA A 251 -20.61 -29.89 -7.46
CA ALA A 251 -20.29 -31.30 -7.65
C ALA A 251 -19.79 -32.05 -6.40
N MET A 252 -20.52 -33.12 -6.05
CA MET A 252 -20.09 -34.19 -5.14
C MET A 252 -18.84 -34.92 -5.67
N VAL A 253 -18.03 -35.43 -4.74
CA VAL A 253 -16.90 -36.38 -4.86
C VAL A 253 -15.48 -35.78 -4.77
N SER A 254 -15.19 -34.60 -5.35
CA SER A 254 -13.81 -34.07 -5.39
C SER A 254 -13.26 -33.59 -4.04
N GLU A 255 -14.02 -32.83 -3.25
CA GLU A 255 -13.48 -32.19 -2.02
C GLU A 255 -13.42 -33.13 -0.82
N ILE A 256 -14.37 -34.06 -0.69
CA ILE A 256 -14.29 -35.12 0.32
C ILE A 256 -13.12 -36.07 -0.01
N GLN A 257 -12.86 -36.38 -1.29
CA GLN A 257 -11.64 -37.12 -1.67
C GLN A 257 -10.36 -36.32 -1.39
N LYS A 258 -10.33 -35.01 -1.64
CA LYS A 258 -9.17 -34.14 -1.32
C LYS A 258 -8.89 -34.08 0.19
N LEU A 259 -9.93 -34.04 1.02
CA LEU A 259 -9.81 -34.09 2.48
C LEU A 259 -9.47 -35.49 3.01
N GLU A 260 -10.01 -36.56 2.41
CA GLU A 260 -9.62 -37.95 2.70
C GLU A 260 -8.16 -38.23 2.30
N LEU A 261 -7.67 -37.61 1.22
CA LEU A 261 -6.27 -37.67 0.77
C LEU A 261 -5.36 -36.86 1.71
N SER A 262 -5.73 -35.65 2.13
CA SER A 262 -4.91 -34.85 3.04
C SER A 262 -4.78 -35.49 4.44
N THR A 263 -5.84 -36.11 4.95
CA THR A 263 -5.80 -36.82 6.25
C THR A 263 -5.12 -38.19 6.18
N LYS A 264 -5.08 -38.86 5.01
CA LYS A 264 -4.27 -40.08 4.82
C LYS A 264 -2.78 -39.79 4.65
N VAL A 265 -2.42 -38.73 3.93
CA VAL A 265 -1.02 -38.35 3.68
C VAL A 265 -0.30 -37.98 4.97
N ILE A 266 -1.00 -37.33 5.92
CA ILE A 266 -0.42 -36.96 7.23
C ILE A 266 -0.19 -38.18 8.15
N LYS A 267 -0.86 -39.33 7.90
CA LYS A 267 -0.69 -40.56 8.70
C LYS A 267 0.31 -41.57 8.13
N MET A 268 0.90 -41.32 6.96
CA MET A 268 1.78 -42.26 6.25
C MET A 268 3.26 -41.83 6.16
N MET A 269 3.69 -40.78 6.87
CA MET A 269 5.11 -40.45 6.95
C MET A 269 5.75 -41.06 8.21
N PRO A 270 6.47 -42.19 8.12
CA PRO A 270 7.54 -42.49 9.05
C PRO A 270 8.79 -41.68 8.70
N VAL A 271 9.56 -41.41 9.74
CA VAL A 271 10.86 -40.73 9.77
C VAL A 271 11.95 -41.62 9.16
N GLU A 272 12.96 -40.97 8.54
CA GLU A 272 14.28 -41.47 8.06
C GLU A 272 14.31 -42.33 6.78
N ASP A 273 14.96 -41.85 5.71
CA ASP A 273 16.39 -42.11 5.45
C ASP A 273 16.88 -41.33 4.20
N GLU A 274 18.16 -40.95 4.21
CA GLU A 274 18.88 -40.33 3.09
C GLU A 274 19.25 -41.38 2.02
N SER A 275 19.39 -40.91 0.77
CA SER A 275 20.07 -41.54 -0.40
C SER A 275 19.24 -42.32 -1.45
N ILE A 276 19.74 -42.24 -2.71
CA ILE A 276 19.37 -42.93 -3.98
C ILE A 276 18.41 -42.11 -4.88
N VAL A 277 18.88 -41.29 -5.83
CA VAL A 277 19.47 -41.58 -7.18
C VAL A 277 18.44 -42.04 -8.22
N GLU A 278 18.26 -41.17 -9.23
CA GLU A 278 17.98 -41.38 -10.66
C GLU A 278 16.87 -42.32 -11.20
N GLN A 279 16.37 -41.88 -12.36
CA GLN A 279 15.75 -42.64 -13.47
C GLN A 279 14.30 -43.11 -13.33
N THR A 280 13.41 -42.41 -14.05
CA THR A 280 12.64 -42.97 -15.20
C THR A 280 11.92 -41.82 -15.92
N ARG A 281 12.45 -41.41 -17.09
CA ARG A 281 11.93 -41.69 -18.45
C ARG A 281 10.54 -41.10 -18.71
N GLU A 282 10.42 -40.01 -19.47
CA GLU A 282 10.44 -39.97 -20.95
C GLU A 282 9.50 -40.99 -21.62
N SER A 283 8.49 -40.43 -22.29
CA SER A 283 7.94 -40.80 -23.62
C SER A 283 6.43 -40.58 -23.59
N GLU A 284 5.72 -40.09 -24.59
CA GLU A 284 5.98 -39.56 -25.93
C GLU A 284 4.59 -39.04 -26.35
N TYR A 285 4.51 -37.94 -27.08
CA TYR A 285 3.74 -37.85 -28.32
C TYR A 285 4.11 -36.53 -29.01
N ARG A 286 4.76 -36.68 -30.16
CA ARG A 286 5.31 -35.62 -31.01
C ARG A 286 4.58 -35.67 -32.35
N ASP A 287 4.42 -34.47 -32.91
CA ASP A 287 4.29 -34.08 -34.32
C ASP A 287 3.12 -34.55 -35.20
N GLY A 288 2.60 -33.55 -35.91
CA GLY A 288 1.76 -33.68 -37.10
C GLY A 288 1.56 -32.31 -37.74
N GLN A 289 2.55 -31.84 -38.50
CA GLN A 289 2.38 -30.77 -39.49
C GLN A 289 1.41 -31.23 -40.58
N GLY A 290 0.57 -30.31 -41.08
CA GLY A 290 -0.29 -30.53 -42.23
C GLY A 290 -0.92 -29.20 -42.68
N GLU A 291 -0.26 -28.54 -43.62
CA GLU A 291 -0.85 -27.51 -44.47
C GLU A 291 -1.96 -28.14 -45.34
N ILE A 292 -3.15 -27.52 -45.35
CA ILE A 292 -4.12 -27.63 -46.44
C ILE A 292 -4.69 -26.23 -46.69
N GLU A 293 -4.46 -25.76 -47.91
CA GLU A 293 -4.96 -24.51 -48.49
C GLU A 293 -6.22 -24.82 -49.35
N ILE A 294 -7.00 -23.76 -49.67
CA ILE A 294 -8.10 -23.69 -50.66
C ILE A 294 -9.49 -24.12 -50.08
N GLU A 295 -10.60 -23.36 -50.12
CA GLU A 295 -11.15 -22.46 -51.14
C GLU A 295 -12.18 -21.49 -50.52
N GLY A 296 -12.30 -20.30 -51.12
CA GLY A 296 -13.18 -19.24 -50.65
C GLY A 296 -14.68 -19.55 -50.75
N VAL A 297 -15.43 -19.00 -49.79
CA VAL A 297 -16.83 -18.62 -49.99
C VAL A 297 -16.97 -17.19 -49.48
N LEU A 298 -17.09 -16.26 -50.44
CA LEU A 298 -17.73 -14.98 -50.21
C LEU A 298 -19.12 -15.26 -49.61
N ILE A 299 -19.38 -14.75 -48.41
CA ILE A 299 -20.75 -14.46 -48.00
C ILE A 299 -20.87 -12.94 -47.93
N THR A 300 -21.21 -12.36 -49.08
CA THR A 300 -22.04 -11.16 -49.13
C THR A 300 -23.38 -11.51 -48.48
N VAL A 301 -23.71 -10.89 -47.36
CA VAL A 301 -25.12 -10.73 -46.96
C VAL A 301 -25.44 -9.26 -47.17
N GLU A 302 -26.18 -9.03 -48.26
CA GLU A 302 -26.88 -7.79 -48.54
C GLU A 302 -27.75 -7.38 -47.35
N GLY A 303 -27.92 -6.07 -47.21
CA GLY A 303 -28.86 -5.53 -46.25
C GLY A 303 -30.27 -6.09 -46.47
N ASN A 304 -30.92 -6.40 -45.36
CA ASN A 304 -32.35 -6.15 -45.23
C ASN A 304 -32.57 -5.50 -43.87
N GLU A 305 -33.16 -4.31 -43.94
CA GLU A 305 -33.97 -3.70 -42.90
C GLU A 305 -34.94 -4.75 -42.35
N ILE A 306 -35.19 -4.73 -41.03
CA ILE A 306 -36.50 -4.86 -40.41
C ILE A 306 -36.35 -4.56 -38.90
N GLU A 307 -37.01 -3.46 -38.54
CA GLU A 307 -37.66 -3.15 -37.26
C GLU A 307 -36.80 -2.95 -36.00
N ASN A 308 -36.17 -1.78 -35.97
CA ASN A 308 -36.14 -0.98 -34.74
C ASN A 308 -37.58 -0.66 -34.31
N HIS A 309 -38.03 -1.24 -33.19
CA HIS A 309 -39.13 -0.65 -32.44
C HIS A 309 -38.64 0.65 -31.79
N ARG A 310 -38.72 1.71 -32.59
CA ARG A 310 -39.01 3.06 -32.12
C ARG A 310 -40.40 3.05 -31.51
N GLU A 311 -40.51 3.42 -30.24
CA GLU A 311 -41.66 4.22 -29.83
C GLU A 311 -41.23 5.68 -29.87
N GLN A 312 -41.38 6.25 -31.06
CA GLN A 312 -41.69 7.66 -31.20
C GLN A 312 -43.12 7.84 -30.72
N ASN A 313 -43.39 8.82 -29.86
CA ASN A 313 -44.69 9.47 -29.88
C ASN A 313 -44.46 10.97 -30.09
N THR A 314 -44.85 11.40 -31.29
CA THR A 314 -44.92 12.78 -31.74
C THR A 314 -46.19 13.46 -31.24
N MET A 315 -46.08 14.77 -31.06
CA MET A 315 -47.09 15.74 -30.62
C MET A 315 -48.51 15.58 -31.18
N ALA A 316 -49.48 15.92 -30.32
CA ALA A 316 -50.65 16.73 -30.70
C ALA A 316 -51.05 17.61 -29.51
N GLY A 317 -51.18 18.91 -29.74
CA GLY A 317 -51.61 19.87 -28.74
C GLY A 317 -53.12 19.84 -28.56
N ASP A 318 -53.56 20.19 -27.36
CA ASP A 318 -54.81 20.90 -27.14
C ASP A 318 -54.64 21.89 -25.98
N VAL A 319 -55.12 23.09 -26.24
CA VAL A 319 -55.13 24.28 -25.37
C VAL A 319 -56.08 24.04 -24.20
N PHE A 320 -55.67 24.29 -22.95
CA PHE A 320 -56.56 24.84 -21.92
C PHE A 320 -55.78 25.62 -20.84
N GLU A 321 -56.00 26.93 -20.89
CA GLU A 321 -56.10 27.98 -19.86
C GLU A 321 -55.18 28.00 -18.64
N GLU A 322 -54.56 29.18 -18.49
CA GLU A 322 -53.95 29.71 -17.27
C GLU A 322 -54.92 29.62 -16.07
N ASP A 323 -54.44 29.04 -14.96
CA ASP A 323 -54.84 29.54 -13.64
C ASP A 323 -53.60 29.89 -12.82
N LYS A 324 -53.25 31.18 -12.92
CA LYS A 324 -52.39 31.87 -11.96
C LYS A 324 -53.23 32.15 -10.72
N SER A 325 -53.16 31.31 -9.70
CA SER A 325 -53.17 31.75 -8.30
C SER A 325 -53.03 30.58 -7.32
N LYS A 326 -51.85 30.48 -6.70
CA LYS A 326 -51.67 30.32 -5.26
C LYS A 326 -50.18 30.23 -4.96
N GLU A 327 -49.67 31.32 -4.38
CA GLU A 327 -48.45 31.29 -3.57
C GLU A 327 -48.69 30.32 -2.41
N ASP A 328 -48.22 29.08 -2.54
CA ASP A 328 -48.09 28.19 -1.40
C ASP A 328 -46.74 28.46 -0.74
N VAL A 329 -46.86 29.06 0.44
CA VAL A 329 -45.82 29.42 1.39
C VAL A 329 -44.87 28.25 1.64
N ILE A 330 -43.58 28.56 1.59
CA ILE A 330 -42.46 27.68 1.93
C ILE A 330 -42.65 27.19 3.37
N VAL A 331 -42.92 25.89 3.52
CA VAL A 331 -42.73 25.17 4.78
C VAL A 331 -41.64 24.13 4.55
N ALA A 332 -40.55 24.27 5.32
CA ALA A 332 -39.47 23.30 5.35
C ALA A 332 -40.03 21.91 5.75
N PRO A 333 -39.67 20.81 5.05
CA PRO A 333 -40.11 19.48 5.49
C PRO A 333 -39.33 19.07 6.73
N GLN A 334 -39.90 19.37 7.91
CA GLN A 334 -39.63 18.63 9.13
C GLN A 334 -40.18 17.21 8.98
N ASP A 335 -39.37 16.24 9.38
CA ASP A 335 -39.75 14.93 9.91
C ASP A 335 -40.88 14.18 9.19
N ILE A 336 -40.51 13.32 8.24
CA ILE A 336 -41.29 12.10 8.00
C ILE A 336 -40.81 11.06 9.04
N LEU A 337 -41.19 11.29 10.29
CA LEU A 337 -41.18 10.28 11.35
C LEU A 337 -42.47 9.47 11.25
N GLN A 338 -42.32 8.14 11.31
CA GLN A 338 -43.33 7.11 11.58
C GLN A 338 -44.79 7.58 11.71
N ASP A 339 -45.59 7.34 10.67
CA ASP A 339 -46.90 6.65 10.75
C ASP A 339 -47.61 6.77 9.39
N ASP A 340 -47.58 5.67 8.62
CA ASP A 340 -48.64 5.18 7.72
C ASP A 340 -48.03 4.14 6.77
N LEU A 341 -48.19 2.86 7.12
CA LEU A 341 -47.95 1.73 6.22
C LEU A 341 -49.05 1.71 5.15
N GLN A 342 -49.00 2.63 4.18
CA GLN A 342 -49.47 2.30 2.85
C GLN A 342 -48.44 1.36 2.21
N GLU A 343 -48.90 0.24 1.66
CA GLU A 343 -48.08 -0.63 0.81
C GLU A 343 -47.64 0.18 -0.42
N ILE A 344 -46.51 0.89 -0.32
CA ILE A 344 -45.91 1.57 -1.45
C ILE A 344 -45.48 0.49 -2.43
N ALA A 345 -46.14 0.42 -3.59
CA ALA A 345 -45.71 -0.43 -4.69
C ALA A 345 -44.42 0.14 -5.27
N TYR A 346 -43.29 -0.55 -5.04
CA TYR A 346 -42.00 -0.13 -5.58
C TYR A 346 -41.93 -0.37 -7.10
N ILE A 347 -41.32 0.57 -7.82
CA ILE A 347 -41.16 0.52 -9.27
C ILE A 347 -39.71 0.82 -9.70
N ILE A 348 -39.35 0.37 -10.89
CA ILE A 348 -38.13 0.79 -11.59
C ILE A 348 -38.56 1.33 -12.94
N GLU A 349 -38.66 2.66 -13.05
CA GLU A 349 -39.20 3.30 -14.25
C GLU A 349 -38.42 4.55 -14.64
N TRP A 350 -38.12 4.65 -15.93
CA TRP A 350 -37.62 5.88 -16.54
C TRP A 350 -38.80 6.75 -16.96
N SER A 351 -39.56 7.22 -15.95
CA SER A 351 -40.69 8.14 -16.17
C SER A 351 -40.18 9.43 -16.79
N ASP A 352 -41.04 10.16 -17.50
CA ASP A 352 -40.65 11.45 -18.08
C ASP A 352 -40.22 12.45 -17.00
N ARG A 353 -40.83 12.38 -15.82
CA ARG A 353 -40.40 13.13 -14.64
C ARG A 353 -39.01 12.74 -14.15
N TYR A 354 -38.69 11.44 -14.09
CA TYR A 354 -37.35 10.98 -13.70
C TYR A 354 -36.29 11.42 -14.72
N LYS A 355 -36.60 11.34 -16.02
CA LYS A 355 -35.72 11.84 -17.09
C LYS A 355 -35.50 13.35 -16.98
N GLU A 356 -36.56 14.11 -16.74
CA GLU A 356 -36.51 15.55 -16.52
C GLU A 356 -35.68 15.91 -15.28
N ALA A 357 -35.87 15.20 -14.16
CA ALA A 357 -35.05 15.35 -12.96
C ALA A 357 -33.57 15.12 -13.25
N ARG A 358 -33.24 14.09 -14.04
CA ARG A 358 -31.86 13.86 -14.49
C ARG A 358 -31.36 14.95 -15.43
N ALA A 359 -32.18 15.45 -16.36
CA ALA A 359 -31.78 16.55 -17.23
C ALA A 359 -31.39 17.79 -16.41
N TYR A 360 -32.13 18.12 -15.35
CA TYR A 360 -31.76 19.19 -14.42
C TYR A 360 -30.54 18.86 -13.56
N LEU A 361 -30.33 17.60 -13.17
CA LEU A 361 -29.17 17.19 -12.38
C LEU A 361 -27.86 17.37 -13.14
N TYR A 362 -27.81 16.97 -14.41
CA TYR A 362 -26.59 16.98 -15.22
C TYR A 362 -26.47 18.24 -16.10
N GLY A 363 -27.58 18.90 -16.42
CA GLY A 363 -27.64 19.88 -17.49
C GLY A 363 -27.56 19.22 -18.88
N SER A 364 -28.08 19.90 -19.89
CA SER A 364 -27.99 19.52 -21.31
C SER A 364 -27.88 20.77 -22.18
N LYS A 365 -27.79 20.60 -23.51
CA LYS A 365 -27.85 21.74 -24.45
C LYS A 365 -29.18 22.50 -24.38
N GLU A 366 -30.24 21.82 -23.95
CA GLU A 366 -31.62 22.33 -23.94
C GLU A 366 -32.09 22.71 -22.53
N VAL A 367 -31.47 22.14 -21.49
CA VAL A 367 -31.85 22.32 -20.09
C VAL A 367 -30.65 22.75 -19.27
N GLU A 368 -30.69 23.96 -18.70
CA GLU A 368 -29.65 24.42 -17.78
C GLU A 368 -29.66 23.59 -16.49
N GLN A 369 -28.48 23.33 -15.91
CA GLN A 369 -28.37 22.58 -14.67
C GLN A 369 -29.10 23.31 -13.54
N ASN A 370 -29.98 22.60 -12.82
CA ASN A 370 -30.72 23.13 -11.68
C ASN A 370 -30.88 22.04 -10.61
N LEU A 371 -29.93 21.99 -9.67
CA LEU A 371 -29.87 20.95 -8.64
C LEU A 371 -31.08 20.98 -7.70
N THR A 372 -31.63 22.16 -7.42
CA THR A 372 -32.82 22.33 -6.58
C THR A 372 -34.05 21.71 -7.23
N GLU A 373 -34.24 21.96 -8.53
CA GLU A 373 -35.37 21.41 -9.27
C GLU A 373 -35.23 19.89 -9.48
N ALA A 374 -34.01 19.41 -9.76
CA ALA A 374 -33.71 17.99 -9.81
C ALA A 374 -34.09 17.29 -8.50
N TYR A 375 -33.66 17.83 -7.36
CA TYR A 375 -33.96 17.28 -6.03
C TYR A 375 -35.47 17.20 -5.78
N ARG A 376 -36.21 18.27 -6.13
CA ARG A 376 -37.66 18.35 -5.98
C ARG A 376 -38.37 17.27 -6.81
N LEU A 377 -37.95 17.06 -8.06
CA LEU A 377 -38.54 16.05 -8.94
C LEU A 377 -38.19 14.63 -8.48
N PHE A 378 -36.96 14.37 -8.02
CA PHE A 378 -36.61 13.07 -7.43
C PHE A 378 -37.41 12.76 -6.17
N LEU A 379 -37.69 13.74 -5.31
CA LEU A 379 -38.57 13.52 -4.15
C LEU A 379 -39.97 13.07 -4.56
N LYS A 380 -40.54 13.64 -5.63
CA LYS A 380 -41.84 13.22 -6.17
C LYS A 380 -41.81 11.81 -6.74
N GLU A 381 -40.72 11.43 -7.39
CA GLU A 381 -40.53 10.05 -7.88
C GLU A 381 -40.31 9.06 -6.72
N ALA A 382 -39.61 9.46 -5.68
CA ALA A 382 -39.41 8.66 -4.48
C ALA A 382 -40.72 8.40 -3.72
N GLN A 383 -41.64 9.38 -3.69
CA GLN A 383 -42.97 9.24 -3.07
C GLN A 383 -43.82 8.15 -3.73
N ILE A 384 -43.65 7.92 -5.04
CA ILE A 384 -44.33 6.83 -5.76
C ILE A 384 -43.53 5.53 -5.78
N GLY A 385 -42.44 5.43 -4.99
CA GLY A 385 -41.66 4.21 -4.85
C GLY A 385 -40.66 3.95 -5.99
N ASN A 386 -40.28 4.94 -6.79
CA ASN A 386 -39.29 4.76 -7.85
C ASN A 386 -37.88 4.53 -7.27
N ALA A 387 -37.38 3.29 -7.40
CA ALA A 387 -36.08 2.88 -6.86
C ALA A 387 -34.90 3.68 -7.42
N LEU A 388 -35.01 4.17 -8.67
CA LEU A 388 -33.96 4.98 -9.30
C LEU A 388 -33.84 6.35 -8.62
N ALA A 389 -34.96 7.01 -8.35
CA ALA A 389 -34.98 8.29 -7.67
C ALA A 389 -34.54 8.18 -6.20
N LEU A 390 -34.94 7.10 -5.50
CA LEU A 390 -34.46 6.82 -4.15
C LEU A 390 -32.92 6.70 -4.12
N HIS A 391 -32.34 6.04 -5.11
CA HIS A 391 -30.89 5.93 -5.24
C HIS A 391 -30.24 7.29 -5.52
N ASP A 392 -30.78 8.07 -6.47
CA ASP A 392 -30.21 9.36 -6.85
C ASP A 392 -30.32 10.41 -5.73
N LEU A 393 -31.39 10.38 -4.91
CA LEU A 393 -31.47 11.19 -3.69
C LEU A 393 -30.36 10.83 -2.69
N GLY A 394 -30.05 9.53 -2.55
CA GLY A 394 -28.92 9.10 -1.73
C GLY A 394 -27.61 9.71 -2.22
N TRP A 395 -27.40 9.74 -3.54
CA TRP A 395 -26.21 10.37 -4.13
C TRP A 395 -26.18 11.89 -3.92
N MET A 396 -27.31 12.57 -4.08
CA MET A 396 -27.37 14.02 -3.85
C MET A 396 -27.02 14.39 -2.40
N HIS A 397 -27.46 13.61 -1.41
CA HIS A 397 -27.07 13.81 0.00
C HIS A 397 -25.61 13.44 0.27
N MET A 398 -25.06 12.42 -0.42
CA MET A 398 -23.67 12.00 -0.25
C MET A 398 -22.69 13.08 -0.71
N ASP A 399 -22.98 13.71 -1.84
CA ASP A 399 -22.07 14.66 -2.50
C ASP A 399 -22.49 16.13 -2.29
N GLY A 400 -23.58 16.39 -1.56
CA GLY A 400 -24.10 17.74 -1.31
C GLY A 400 -24.64 18.43 -2.57
N LEU A 401 -25.22 17.68 -3.51
CA LEU A 401 -25.73 18.22 -4.77
C LEU A 401 -27.11 18.84 -4.55
N GLY A 402 -27.19 20.17 -4.51
CA GLY A 402 -28.45 20.90 -4.29
C GLY A 402 -29.01 20.80 -2.87
N VAL A 403 -28.27 20.15 -1.96
CA VAL A 403 -28.56 19.99 -0.53
C VAL A 403 -27.26 20.02 0.27
N GLU A 404 -27.32 20.21 1.58
CA GLU A 404 -26.13 20.06 2.44
C GLU A 404 -25.66 18.60 2.46
N MET A 405 -24.35 18.39 2.41
CA MET A 405 -23.75 17.06 2.46
C MET A 405 -24.13 16.35 3.77
N ASN A 406 -24.80 15.20 3.66
CA ASN A 406 -25.26 14.41 4.78
C ASN A 406 -25.12 12.90 4.50
N PRO A 407 -23.97 12.29 4.88
CA PRO A 407 -23.71 10.88 4.64
C PRO A 407 -24.69 9.92 5.33
N GLU A 408 -25.20 10.28 6.51
CA GLU A 408 -26.18 9.45 7.24
C GLU A 408 -27.51 9.39 6.49
N LYS A 409 -28.04 10.56 6.11
CA LYS A 409 -29.26 10.66 5.32
C LYS A 409 -29.13 10.03 3.93
N ALA A 410 -27.95 10.12 3.33
CA ALA A 410 -27.65 9.40 2.10
C ALA A 410 -27.79 7.88 2.27
N GLN A 411 -27.25 7.31 3.36
CA GLN A 411 -27.40 5.89 3.68
C GLN A 411 -28.85 5.48 3.95
N GLU A 412 -29.67 6.35 4.54
CA GLU A 412 -31.11 6.10 4.66
C GLU A 412 -31.79 5.99 3.29
N TRP A 413 -31.52 6.92 2.38
CA TRP A 413 -32.04 6.87 1.01
C TRP A 413 -31.56 5.64 0.25
N TYR A 414 -30.28 5.29 0.36
CA TYR A 414 -29.76 4.07 -0.24
C TYR A 414 -30.38 2.81 0.37
N THR A 415 -30.67 2.80 1.67
CA THR A 415 -31.37 1.67 2.31
C THR A 415 -32.77 1.51 1.72
N LYS A 416 -33.51 2.62 1.56
CA LYS A 416 -34.82 2.63 0.88
C LYS A 416 -34.72 2.15 -0.56
N ALA A 417 -33.71 2.61 -1.31
CA ALA A 417 -33.47 2.18 -2.68
C ALA A 417 -33.16 0.67 -2.77
N LEU A 418 -32.33 0.15 -1.86
CA LEU A 418 -31.99 -1.28 -1.81
C LEU A 418 -33.22 -2.14 -1.50
N MET A 419 -34.06 -1.69 -0.56
CA MET A 419 -35.34 -2.32 -0.27
C MET A 419 -36.27 -2.32 -1.49
N ALA A 420 -36.37 -1.18 -2.18
CA ALA A 420 -37.17 -1.03 -3.40
C ALA A 420 -36.70 -1.97 -4.53
N PHE A 421 -35.39 -2.01 -4.82
CA PHE A 421 -34.85 -2.91 -5.84
C PHE A 421 -35.10 -4.38 -5.50
N ARG A 422 -34.98 -4.79 -4.23
CA ARG A 422 -35.28 -6.17 -3.79
C ARG A 422 -36.75 -6.50 -3.88
N ALA A 423 -37.63 -5.56 -3.54
CA ALA A 423 -39.07 -5.76 -3.66
C ALA A 423 -39.47 -5.97 -5.12
N VAL A 424 -38.94 -5.15 -6.03
CA VAL A 424 -39.17 -5.30 -7.48
C VAL A 424 -38.58 -6.60 -8.01
N GLU A 425 -37.39 -7.01 -7.56
CA GLU A 425 -36.79 -8.29 -7.95
C GLU A 425 -37.62 -9.50 -7.51
N LYS A 426 -38.19 -9.45 -6.30
CA LYS A 426 -39.05 -10.50 -5.76
C LYS A 426 -40.37 -10.62 -6.51
N ASP A 427 -40.98 -9.49 -6.88
CA ASP A 427 -42.25 -9.46 -7.62
C ASP A 427 -42.06 -9.80 -9.11
N LYS A 428 -41.08 -9.16 -9.75
CA LYS A 428 -40.73 -9.36 -11.16
C LYS A 428 -39.22 -9.49 -11.33
N SER A 429 -38.74 -10.74 -11.24
CA SER A 429 -37.31 -11.05 -11.39
C SER A 429 -36.77 -10.56 -12.74
N GLY A 430 -35.77 -9.69 -12.67
CA GLY A 430 -35.17 -9.04 -13.84
C GLY A 430 -33.68 -8.84 -13.67
N SER A 431 -32.94 -8.85 -14.77
CA SER A 431 -31.48 -8.77 -14.76
C SER A 431 -30.96 -7.39 -14.34
N TYR A 432 -31.73 -6.33 -14.61
CA TYR A 432 -31.38 -4.96 -14.22
C TYR A 432 -31.47 -4.70 -12.70
N PRO A 433 -32.58 -5.05 -11.99
CA PRO A 433 -32.61 -4.98 -10.53
C PRO A 433 -31.48 -5.78 -9.88
N GLN A 434 -31.21 -7.01 -10.33
CA GLN A 434 -30.12 -7.84 -9.83
C GLN A 434 -28.76 -7.15 -9.98
N TYR A 435 -28.49 -6.57 -11.17
CA TYR A 435 -27.30 -5.76 -11.39
C TYR A 435 -27.21 -4.55 -10.45
N ARG A 436 -28.30 -3.81 -10.25
CA ARG A 436 -28.35 -2.65 -9.35
C ARG A 436 -28.09 -3.05 -7.90
N ILE A 437 -28.71 -4.13 -7.42
CA ILE A 437 -28.48 -4.66 -6.07
C ILE A 437 -27.01 -5.05 -5.89
N GLY A 438 -26.41 -5.77 -6.85
CA GLY A 438 -25.00 -6.12 -6.82
C GLY A 438 -24.08 -4.88 -6.74
N LYS A 439 -24.39 -3.81 -7.50
CA LYS A 439 -23.65 -2.53 -7.43
C LYS A 439 -23.75 -1.88 -6.05
N MET A 440 -24.93 -1.91 -5.42
CA MET A 440 -25.12 -1.35 -4.08
C MET A 440 -24.34 -2.11 -3.03
N TYR A 441 -24.31 -3.45 -3.09
CA TYR A 441 -23.47 -4.27 -2.22
C TYR A 441 -21.97 -4.03 -2.43
N ALA A 442 -21.52 -3.93 -3.68
CA ALA A 442 -20.12 -3.68 -4.01
C ALA A 442 -19.64 -2.30 -3.53
N ALA A 443 -20.54 -1.31 -3.48
CA ALA A 443 -20.24 0.06 -3.04
C ALA A 443 -20.60 0.35 -1.58
N GLY A 444 -21.33 -0.55 -0.89
CA GLY A 444 -21.81 -0.29 0.46
C GLY A 444 -22.89 0.79 0.55
N LEU A 445 -23.79 0.84 -0.44
CA LEU A 445 -24.88 1.81 -0.51
C LEU A 445 -26.12 1.22 0.16
N GLY A 446 -26.47 1.71 1.36
CA GLY A 446 -27.62 1.22 2.14
C GLY A 446 -27.38 -0.16 2.77
N THR A 447 -26.13 -0.59 2.82
CA THR A 447 -25.66 -1.87 3.36
C THR A 447 -24.16 -1.77 3.63
N PRO A 448 -23.58 -2.52 4.59
CA PRO A 448 -22.14 -2.73 4.61
C PRO A 448 -21.66 -3.26 3.26
N GLN A 449 -20.47 -2.80 2.83
CA GLN A 449 -19.85 -3.30 1.61
C GLN A 449 -19.63 -4.81 1.71
N ASN A 450 -20.06 -5.54 0.67
CA ASN A 450 -19.91 -6.98 0.59
C ASN A 450 -19.72 -7.41 -0.88
N TYR A 451 -18.48 -7.75 -1.24
CA TYR A 451 -18.15 -8.19 -2.60
C TYR A 451 -18.62 -9.61 -2.93
N GLU A 452 -18.74 -10.50 -1.94
CA GLU A 452 -19.26 -11.86 -2.14
C GLU A 452 -20.74 -11.81 -2.50
N ALA A 453 -21.54 -11.08 -1.72
CA ALA A 453 -22.94 -10.84 -2.04
C ALA A 453 -23.10 -10.11 -3.39
N ALA A 454 -22.23 -9.15 -3.70
CA ALA A 454 -22.24 -8.48 -5.00
C ALA A 454 -21.98 -9.46 -6.15
N ALA A 455 -21.03 -10.38 -6.00
CA ALA A 455 -20.73 -11.40 -6.98
C ALA A 455 -21.94 -12.31 -7.24
N ASP A 456 -22.61 -12.79 -6.19
CA ASP A 456 -23.84 -13.60 -6.31
C ASP A 456 -24.92 -12.89 -7.12
N TRP A 457 -25.20 -11.62 -6.80
CA TRP A 457 -26.19 -10.81 -7.53
C TRP A 457 -25.78 -10.57 -8.99
N PHE A 458 -24.50 -10.34 -9.25
CA PHE A 458 -24.02 -10.21 -10.62
C PHE A 458 -24.11 -11.54 -11.37
N GLU A 459 -23.81 -12.68 -10.75
CA GLU A 459 -23.95 -14.01 -11.36
C GLU A 459 -25.40 -14.29 -11.78
N MET A 460 -26.38 -13.93 -10.95
CA MET A 460 -27.81 -14.02 -11.29
C MET A 460 -28.18 -13.16 -12.52
N ALA A 461 -27.63 -11.95 -12.62
CA ALA A 461 -27.84 -11.07 -13.76
C ALA A 461 -27.08 -11.54 -15.03
N VAL A 462 -25.87 -12.11 -14.86
CA VAL A 462 -25.05 -12.71 -15.92
C VAL A 462 -25.73 -13.94 -16.52
N ALA A 463 -26.38 -14.77 -15.70
CA ALA A 463 -27.18 -15.91 -16.17
C ALA A 463 -28.33 -15.48 -17.09
N ARG A 464 -28.75 -14.21 -17.01
CA ARG A 464 -29.73 -13.55 -17.90
C ARG A 464 -29.08 -12.68 -18.98
N ASN A 465 -27.80 -12.93 -19.27
CA ASN A 465 -26.99 -12.26 -20.28
C ASN A 465 -26.83 -10.72 -20.11
N HIS A 466 -26.92 -10.18 -18.89
CA HIS A 466 -26.84 -8.74 -18.68
C HIS A 466 -25.41 -8.18 -18.83
N LYS A 467 -25.17 -7.37 -19.88
CA LYS A 467 -23.83 -6.87 -20.22
C LYS A 467 -23.10 -6.12 -19.10
N TYR A 468 -23.77 -5.23 -18.37
CA TYR A 468 -23.09 -4.48 -17.29
C TYR A 468 -22.78 -5.33 -16.05
N ALA A 469 -23.54 -6.42 -15.85
CA ALA A 469 -23.25 -7.39 -14.78
C ALA A 469 -22.07 -8.27 -15.16
N GLN A 470 -21.97 -8.67 -16.44
CA GLN A 470 -20.79 -9.36 -16.98
C GLN A 470 -19.53 -8.51 -16.79
N TYR A 471 -19.58 -7.22 -17.14
CA TYR A 471 -18.48 -6.27 -16.88
C TYR A 471 -18.14 -6.14 -15.38
N SER A 472 -19.15 -5.99 -14.53
CA SER A 472 -18.91 -5.77 -13.08
C SER A 472 -18.36 -7.02 -12.39
N LEU A 473 -18.89 -8.20 -12.72
CA LEU A 473 -18.40 -9.48 -12.21
C LEU A 473 -16.99 -9.78 -12.73
N ALA A 474 -16.70 -9.46 -14.00
CA ALA A 474 -15.35 -9.57 -14.54
C ALA A 474 -14.35 -8.75 -13.72
N GLY A 475 -14.74 -7.53 -13.30
CA GLY A 475 -13.94 -6.69 -12.42
C GLY A 475 -13.66 -7.32 -11.05
N LEU A 476 -14.61 -8.04 -10.48
CA LEU A 476 -14.42 -8.77 -9.21
C LEU A 476 -13.42 -9.92 -9.39
N TYR A 477 -13.58 -10.76 -10.42
CA TYR A 477 -12.64 -11.83 -10.73
C TYR A 477 -11.24 -11.33 -11.08
N TYR A 478 -11.13 -10.19 -11.75
CA TYR A 478 -9.84 -9.58 -12.09
C TYR A 478 -9.06 -9.19 -10.82
N ARG A 479 -9.75 -8.69 -9.80
CA ARG A 479 -9.14 -8.20 -8.54
C ARG A 479 -9.17 -9.22 -7.39
N GLY A 480 -9.85 -10.35 -7.53
CA GLY A 480 -10.06 -11.30 -6.43
C GLY A 480 -10.91 -10.73 -5.29
N GLN A 481 -11.87 -9.86 -5.60
CA GLN A 481 -12.72 -9.21 -4.59
C GLN A 481 -14.03 -9.98 -4.42
N GLY A 482 -14.20 -10.65 -3.28
CA GLY A 482 -15.40 -11.47 -3.00
C GLY A 482 -15.47 -12.78 -3.81
N VAL A 483 -14.48 -13.05 -4.65
CA VAL A 483 -14.30 -14.27 -5.45
C VAL A 483 -12.81 -14.59 -5.52
N GLU A 484 -12.46 -15.85 -5.79
CA GLU A 484 -11.06 -16.21 -6.09
C GLU A 484 -10.59 -15.49 -7.36
N GLN A 485 -9.40 -14.88 -7.32
CA GLN A 485 -8.87 -14.15 -8.45
C GLN A 485 -8.71 -15.08 -9.66
N SER A 486 -9.28 -14.69 -10.80
CA SER A 486 -9.16 -15.43 -12.05
C SER A 486 -9.16 -14.48 -13.24
N HIS A 487 -7.98 -14.23 -13.81
CA HIS A 487 -7.86 -13.45 -15.04
C HIS A 487 -8.54 -14.16 -16.22
N THR A 488 -8.57 -15.50 -16.26
CA THR A 488 -9.27 -16.24 -17.31
C THR A 488 -10.79 -16.04 -17.23
N THR A 489 -11.38 -16.10 -16.05
CA THR A 489 -12.82 -15.85 -15.88
C THR A 489 -13.16 -14.40 -16.18
N ALA A 490 -12.34 -13.44 -15.73
CA ALA A 490 -12.50 -12.03 -16.05
C ALA A 490 -12.43 -11.79 -17.56
N PHE A 491 -11.45 -12.38 -18.26
CA PHE A 491 -11.30 -12.29 -19.70
C PHE A 491 -12.56 -12.75 -20.44
N LEU A 492 -13.10 -13.91 -20.08
CA LEU A 492 -14.32 -14.46 -20.70
C LEU A 492 -15.55 -13.57 -20.46
N LEU A 493 -15.71 -13.05 -19.25
CA LEU A 493 -16.85 -12.19 -18.90
C LEU A 493 -16.75 -10.81 -19.57
N TYR A 494 -15.56 -10.19 -19.62
CA TYR A 494 -15.33 -8.98 -20.41
C TYR A 494 -15.59 -9.24 -21.90
N GLY A 495 -15.13 -10.38 -22.43
CA GLY A 495 -15.44 -10.82 -23.81
C GLY A 495 -16.94 -10.87 -24.09
N LYS A 496 -17.72 -11.52 -23.22
CA LYS A 496 -19.19 -11.58 -23.35
C LYS A 496 -19.83 -10.20 -23.30
N SER A 497 -19.34 -9.32 -22.40
CA SER A 497 -19.88 -7.96 -22.31
C SER A 497 -19.50 -7.10 -23.52
N ALA A 498 -18.27 -7.24 -24.03
CA ALA A 498 -17.77 -6.51 -25.20
C ALA A 498 -18.53 -6.91 -26.47
N ALA A 499 -18.84 -8.20 -26.63
CA ALA A 499 -19.66 -8.72 -27.74
C ALA A 499 -21.08 -8.12 -27.77
N GLN A 500 -21.58 -7.60 -26.64
CA GLN A 500 -22.85 -6.87 -26.52
C GLN A 500 -22.69 -5.34 -26.69
N GLY A 501 -21.55 -4.88 -27.21
CA GLY A 501 -21.26 -3.46 -27.45
C GLY A 501 -21.05 -2.64 -26.18
N ASN A 502 -20.50 -3.23 -25.11
CA ASN A 502 -20.09 -2.47 -23.93
C ASN A 502 -18.66 -1.91 -24.11
N PRO A 503 -18.47 -0.59 -24.34
CA PRO A 503 -17.14 -0.04 -24.60
C PRO A 503 -16.21 -0.12 -23.39
N TYR A 504 -16.73 -0.08 -22.16
CA TYR A 504 -15.93 -0.28 -20.95
C TYR A 504 -15.34 -1.69 -20.89
N ALA A 505 -16.10 -2.70 -21.32
CA ALA A 505 -15.61 -4.07 -21.40
C ALA A 505 -14.62 -4.27 -22.56
N SER A 506 -14.87 -3.65 -23.72
CA SER A 506 -13.92 -3.66 -24.83
C SER A 506 -12.57 -3.06 -24.42
N TYR A 507 -12.58 -1.97 -23.66
CA TYR A 507 -11.36 -1.33 -23.17
C TYR A 507 -10.56 -2.23 -22.21
N GLU A 508 -11.23 -2.86 -21.22
CA GLU A 508 -10.54 -3.78 -20.30
C GLU A 508 -10.07 -5.05 -21.02
N LEU A 509 -10.85 -5.59 -21.95
CA LEU A 509 -10.47 -6.74 -22.76
C LEU A 509 -9.24 -6.45 -23.62
N ALA A 510 -9.16 -5.25 -24.21
CA ALA A 510 -8.01 -4.80 -24.98
C ALA A 510 -6.72 -4.78 -24.13
N LYS A 511 -6.81 -4.27 -22.89
CA LYS A 511 -5.68 -4.32 -21.93
C LYS A 511 -5.27 -5.76 -21.62
N MET A 512 -6.23 -6.66 -21.42
CA MET A 512 -5.94 -8.06 -21.15
C MET A 512 -5.23 -8.76 -22.32
N TYR A 513 -5.63 -8.49 -23.57
CA TYR A 513 -4.90 -8.96 -24.75
C TYR A 513 -3.49 -8.36 -24.87
N ARG A 514 -3.33 -7.06 -24.59
CA ARG A 514 -2.02 -6.38 -24.61
C ARG A 514 -1.05 -6.97 -23.58
N ASP A 515 -1.56 -7.27 -22.40
CA ASP A 515 -0.77 -7.69 -21.24
C ASP A 515 -0.67 -9.22 -21.13
N GLY A 516 -1.43 -9.98 -21.93
CA GLY A 516 -1.49 -11.45 -21.88
C GLY A 516 -2.14 -11.98 -20.59
N LEU A 517 -3.11 -11.25 -20.03
CA LEU A 517 -3.78 -11.61 -18.79
C LEU A 517 -4.99 -12.51 -19.09
N GLY A 518 -4.97 -13.75 -18.60
CA GLY A 518 -6.05 -14.72 -18.83
C GLY A 518 -6.17 -15.22 -20.28
N CYS A 519 -5.25 -14.82 -21.15
CA CYS A 519 -5.18 -15.16 -22.58
C CYS A 519 -3.73 -15.03 -23.09
N ASN A 520 -3.46 -15.53 -24.30
CA ASN A 520 -2.19 -15.24 -24.96
C ASN A 520 -2.12 -13.77 -25.38
N LYS A 521 -0.94 -13.15 -25.22
CA LYS A 521 -0.70 -11.79 -25.67
C LYS A 521 -0.97 -11.66 -27.17
N ASP A 522 -1.81 -10.71 -27.55
CA ASP A 522 -2.26 -10.49 -28.92
C ASP A 522 -2.45 -8.98 -29.15
N THR A 523 -1.41 -8.33 -29.69
CA THR A 523 -1.38 -6.88 -29.88
C THR A 523 -2.37 -6.40 -30.94
N GLU A 524 -2.66 -7.24 -31.94
CA GLU A 524 -3.59 -6.90 -33.00
C GLU A 524 -5.03 -6.88 -32.47
N LYS A 525 -5.44 -7.92 -31.73
CA LYS A 525 -6.75 -7.92 -31.07
C LYS A 525 -6.86 -6.83 -30.02
N ALA A 526 -5.80 -6.56 -29.26
CA ALA A 526 -5.79 -5.44 -28.33
C ALA A 526 -6.15 -4.13 -29.04
N GLU A 527 -5.50 -3.84 -30.17
CA GLU A 527 -5.77 -2.63 -30.95
C GLU A 527 -7.19 -2.61 -31.54
N GLN A 528 -7.70 -3.74 -32.04
CA GLN A 528 -9.08 -3.85 -32.52
C GLN A 528 -10.10 -3.54 -31.41
N TYR A 529 -9.92 -4.08 -30.20
CA TYR A 529 -10.81 -3.81 -29.07
C TYR A 529 -10.65 -2.38 -28.53
N PHE A 530 -9.45 -1.79 -28.56
CA PHE A 530 -9.27 -0.37 -28.24
C PHE A 530 -10.01 0.52 -29.24
N LYS A 531 -9.95 0.22 -30.54
CA LYS A 531 -10.75 0.92 -31.58
C LYS A 531 -12.25 0.80 -31.32
N SER A 532 -12.72 -0.41 -31.03
CA SER A 532 -14.12 -0.65 -30.66
C SER A 532 -14.53 0.15 -29.42
N ALA A 533 -13.68 0.19 -28.39
CA ALA A 533 -13.92 0.99 -27.20
C ALA A 533 -13.98 2.49 -27.52
N PHE A 534 -13.06 3.01 -28.33
CA PHE A 534 -13.04 4.42 -28.74
C PHE A 534 -14.31 4.83 -29.48
N ILE A 535 -14.76 4.02 -30.43
CA ILE A 535 -16.01 4.25 -31.17
C ILE A 535 -17.20 4.25 -30.21
N GLY A 536 -17.29 3.25 -29.32
CA GLY A 536 -18.38 3.16 -28.36
C GLY A 536 -18.38 4.30 -27.34
N PHE A 537 -17.22 4.74 -26.86
CA PHE A 537 -17.12 5.92 -25.99
C PHE A 537 -17.51 7.20 -26.71
N SER A 538 -17.10 7.36 -27.98
CA SER A 538 -17.49 8.52 -28.80
C SER A 538 -19.00 8.58 -29.04
N ALA A 539 -19.64 7.43 -29.22
CA ALA A 539 -21.09 7.35 -29.33
C ALA A 539 -21.79 7.70 -28.00
N LEU A 540 -21.29 7.20 -26.86
CA LEU A 540 -21.84 7.54 -25.53
C LEU A 540 -21.68 9.03 -25.20
N GLU A 541 -20.63 9.67 -25.69
CA GLU A 541 -20.37 11.08 -25.43
C GLU A 541 -21.37 11.99 -26.15
N ALA A 542 -21.99 11.54 -27.25
CA ALA A 542 -23.03 12.29 -27.93
C ALA A 542 -24.28 12.54 -27.06
N ASP A 543 -24.51 11.65 -26.08
CA ASP A 543 -25.70 11.66 -25.24
C ASP A 543 -25.43 12.04 -23.78
N SER A 544 -24.26 11.67 -23.23
CA SER A 544 -24.02 11.70 -21.77
C SER A 544 -23.21 12.90 -21.26
N HIS A 545 -22.22 13.37 -22.04
CA HIS A 545 -21.30 14.44 -21.63
C HIS A 545 -20.66 14.26 -20.24
N ASP A 546 -20.39 13.00 -19.85
CA ASP A 546 -19.86 12.64 -18.53
C ASP A 546 -18.36 12.96 -18.41
N ASP A 547 -17.94 13.46 -17.26
CA ASP A 547 -16.57 13.92 -17.02
C ASP A 547 -15.55 12.77 -17.16
N LYS A 548 -15.87 11.56 -16.70
CA LYS A 548 -14.97 10.39 -16.77
C LYS A 548 -14.89 9.84 -18.19
N LEU A 549 -15.98 9.94 -18.95
CA LEU A 549 -16.01 9.58 -20.36
C LEU A 549 -15.16 10.54 -21.20
N GLN A 550 -15.33 11.85 -21.01
CA GLN A 550 -14.53 12.87 -21.68
C GLN A 550 -13.04 12.74 -21.32
N TYR A 551 -12.72 12.49 -20.04
CA TYR A 551 -11.35 12.18 -19.61
C TYR A 551 -10.78 10.96 -20.36
N ARG A 552 -11.58 9.88 -20.49
CA ARG A 552 -11.16 8.66 -21.20
C ARG A 552 -10.89 8.93 -22.68
N LEU A 553 -11.78 9.62 -23.37
CA LEU A 553 -11.61 10.00 -24.78
C LEU A 553 -10.37 10.87 -24.97
N GLY A 554 -10.19 11.88 -24.11
CA GLY A 554 -9.01 12.73 -24.10
C GLY A 554 -7.72 11.95 -23.92
N GLN A 555 -7.68 11.01 -22.96
CA GLN A 555 -6.53 10.13 -22.75
C GLN A 555 -6.24 9.25 -23.97
N MET A 556 -7.26 8.64 -24.58
CA MET A 556 -7.11 7.76 -25.74
C MET A 556 -6.57 8.53 -26.95
N LEU A 557 -7.06 9.75 -27.22
CA LEU A 557 -6.58 10.62 -28.29
C LEU A 557 -5.16 11.13 -28.03
N TYR A 558 -4.82 11.47 -26.79
CA TYR A 558 -3.48 11.94 -26.44
C TYR A 558 -2.43 10.83 -26.57
N MET A 559 -2.78 9.60 -26.17
CA MET A 559 -1.89 8.43 -26.23
C MET A 559 -1.92 7.72 -27.59
N GLY A 560 -2.91 7.99 -28.46
CA GLY A 560 -3.13 7.23 -29.69
C GLY A 560 -3.57 5.78 -29.43
N THR A 561 -4.36 5.54 -28.38
CA THR A 561 -4.85 4.19 -28.02
C THR A 561 -6.20 3.93 -28.70
N GLY A 562 -6.25 3.03 -29.68
CA GLY A 562 -7.48 2.74 -30.43
C GLY A 562 -7.92 3.84 -31.39
N THR A 563 -7.06 4.84 -31.62
CA THR A 563 -7.28 5.98 -32.52
C THR A 563 -5.92 6.58 -32.89
N GLU A 564 -5.83 7.34 -33.96
CA GLU A 564 -4.64 8.14 -34.23
C GLU A 564 -4.45 9.22 -33.15
N LYS A 565 -3.19 9.56 -32.85
CA LYS A 565 -2.86 10.60 -31.88
C LYS A 565 -3.36 11.96 -32.39
N ASP A 566 -4.19 12.61 -31.58
CA ASP A 566 -4.75 13.93 -31.89
C ASP A 566 -4.71 14.79 -30.61
N ALA A 567 -3.60 15.50 -30.43
CA ALA A 567 -3.37 16.30 -29.22
C ALA A 567 -4.37 17.45 -29.08
N VAL A 568 -4.85 18.02 -30.18
CA VAL A 568 -5.79 19.15 -30.17
C VAL A 568 -7.16 18.68 -29.67
N LYS A 569 -7.70 17.59 -30.24
CA LYS A 569 -8.96 17.02 -29.75
C LYS A 569 -8.82 16.46 -28.34
N ALA A 570 -7.66 15.93 -27.98
CA ALA A 570 -7.41 15.47 -26.63
C ALA A 570 -7.54 16.61 -25.61
N VAL A 571 -6.91 17.76 -25.87
CA VAL A 571 -7.02 18.95 -25.01
C VAL A 571 -8.48 19.42 -24.92
N ASP A 572 -9.22 19.46 -26.03
CA ASP A 572 -10.65 19.84 -26.02
C ASP A 572 -11.50 18.94 -25.09
N TYR A 573 -11.36 17.62 -25.18
CA TYR A 573 -12.07 16.71 -24.29
C TYR A 573 -11.61 16.81 -22.83
N LEU A 574 -10.31 16.93 -22.61
CA LEU A 574 -9.77 17.07 -21.26
C LEU A 574 -10.20 18.38 -20.61
N GLU A 575 -10.30 19.48 -21.35
CA GLU A 575 -10.81 20.76 -20.84
C GLU A 575 -12.28 20.67 -20.43
N LYS A 576 -13.12 19.99 -21.22
CA LYS A 576 -14.53 19.75 -20.86
C LYS A 576 -14.62 18.96 -19.56
N SER A 577 -13.87 17.86 -19.46
CA SER A 577 -13.80 17.03 -18.25
C SER A 577 -13.27 17.80 -17.03
N ALA A 578 -12.21 18.60 -17.20
CA ALA A 578 -11.60 19.40 -16.15
C ALA A 578 -12.53 20.50 -15.62
N LYS A 579 -13.34 21.11 -16.51
CA LYS A 579 -14.38 22.10 -16.14
C LYS A 579 -15.51 21.48 -15.32
N LEU A 580 -15.80 20.19 -15.53
CA LEU A 580 -16.74 19.43 -14.69
C LEU A 580 -16.13 18.95 -13.35
N GLY A 581 -14.90 19.36 -13.04
CA GLY A 581 -14.24 19.03 -11.76
C GLY A 581 -13.43 17.74 -11.78
N ASN A 582 -13.23 17.09 -12.93
CA ASN A 582 -12.42 15.88 -12.98
C ASN A 582 -10.94 16.19 -12.69
N VAL A 583 -10.51 15.83 -11.48
CA VAL A 583 -9.15 16.13 -10.99
C VAL A 583 -8.04 15.45 -11.80
N ASN A 584 -8.32 14.30 -12.42
CA ASN A 584 -7.35 13.60 -13.26
C ASN A 584 -7.19 14.27 -14.62
N ALA A 585 -8.28 14.82 -15.17
CA ALA A 585 -8.23 15.64 -16.39
C ALA A 585 -7.49 16.95 -16.14
N GLN A 586 -7.76 17.64 -15.03
CA GLN A 586 -7.03 18.84 -14.62
C GLN A 586 -5.51 18.56 -14.53
N TYR A 587 -5.11 17.49 -13.84
CA TYR A 587 -3.71 17.10 -13.74
C TYR A 587 -3.09 16.72 -15.10
N LEU A 588 -3.81 15.95 -15.94
CA LEU A 588 -3.31 15.56 -17.26
C LEU A 588 -3.15 16.76 -18.20
N LEU A 589 -4.09 17.72 -18.19
CA LEU A 589 -3.95 18.98 -18.92
C LEU A 589 -2.71 19.75 -18.49
N ALA A 590 -2.51 19.89 -17.18
CA ALA A 590 -1.32 20.56 -16.66
C ALA A 590 -0.04 19.91 -17.16
N LYS A 591 0.01 18.57 -17.14
CA LYS A 591 1.15 17.82 -17.68
C LYS A 591 1.36 18.08 -19.17
N ILE A 592 0.29 18.04 -19.97
CA ILE A 592 0.36 18.30 -21.42
C ILE A 592 0.90 19.71 -21.70
N PHE A 593 0.42 20.72 -20.99
CA PHE A 593 0.87 22.10 -21.16
C PHE A 593 2.32 22.32 -20.68
N LEU A 594 2.80 21.59 -19.65
CA LEU A 594 4.22 21.63 -19.25
C LEU A 594 5.15 20.95 -20.27
N GLU A 595 4.66 19.95 -20.99
CA GLU A 595 5.43 19.21 -22.00
C GLU A 595 5.46 19.90 -23.37
N ALA A 596 4.43 20.67 -23.71
CA ALA A 596 4.35 21.41 -24.97
C ALA A 596 5.31 22.62 -24.95
N ASP A 597 6.53 22.43 -25.49
CA ASP A 597 7.60 23.43 -25.72
C ASP A 597 7.36 24.74 -24.99
N SER A 598 7.92 24.91 -23.79
CA SER A 598 7.63 25.91 -22.72
C SER A 598 7.30 27.36 -23.16
N VAL A 599 6.23 27.57 -23.93
CA VAL A 599 5.69 28.90 -24.24
C VAL A 599 5.07 29.44 -22.95
N PRO A 600 5.34 30.70 -22.55
CA PRO A 600 4.84 31.26 -21.30
C PRO A 600 3.34 31.08 -21.06
N GLU A 601 2.50 31.22 -22.10
CA GLU A 601 1.05 31.03 -22.01
C GLU A 601 0.66 29.59 -21.59
N ASN A 602 1.37 28.58 -22.09
CA ASN A 602 1.10 27.19 -21.71
C ASN A 602 1.54 26.93 -20.27
N VAL A 603 2.64 27.53 -19.82
CA VAL A 603 3.11 27.42 -18.44
C VAL A 603 2.09 28.01 -17.47
N GLU A 604 1.51 29.17 -17.78
CA GLU A 604 0.45 29.77 -16.97
C GLU A 604 -0.78 28.87 -16.88
N LYS A 605 -1.28 28.37 -18.02
CA LYS A 605 -2.40 27.40 -18.05
C LYS A 605 -2.08 26.11 -17.28
N ALA A 606 -0.84 25.65 -17.39
CA ALA A 606 -0.41 24.46 -16.67
C ALA A 606 -0.46 24.66 -15.15
N LEU A 607 0.08 25.79 -14.66
CA LEU A 607 0.06 26.12 -13.24
C LEU A 607 -1.36 26.31 -12.73
N GLU A 608 -2.24 26.93 -13.52
CA GLU A 608 -3.66 27.06 -13.17
C GLU A 608 -4.33 25.69 -12.98
N TRP A 609 -4.23 24.80 -13.97
CA TRP A 609 -4.84 23.48 -13.88
C TRP A 609 -4.18 22.59 -12.81
N LEU A 610 -2.87 22.72 -12.63
CA LEU A 610 -2.13 21.98 -11.61
C LEU A 610 -2.53 22.42 -10.20
N GLY A 611 -2.71 23.72 -9.99
CA GLY A 611 -3.23 24.32 -8.76
C GLY A 611 -4.62 23.78 -8.43
N LYS A 612 -5.56 23.87 -9.38
CA LYS A 612 -6.93 23.33 -9.22
C LYS A 612 -6.94 21.83 -8.89
N ALA A 613 -6.14 21.04 -9.60
CA ALA A 613 -6.03 19.61 -9.32
C ALA A 613 -5.48 19.35 -7.91
N ALA A 614 -4.48 20.11 -7.47
CA ALA A 614 -3.88 19.98 -6.15
C ALA A 614 -4.82 20.40 -5.01
N GLU A 615 -5.56 21.49 -5.20
CA GLU A 615 -6.59 21.99 -4.28
C GLU A 615 -7.75 20.99 -4.15
N ASN A 616 -8.15 20.36 -5.25
CA ASN A 616 -9.17 19.30 -5.27
C ASN A 616 -8.63 17.92 -4.83
N GLY A 617 -7.47 17.87 -4.16
CA GLY A 617 -6.95 16.68 -3.51
C GLY A 617 -6.19 15.70 -4.39
N ASN A 618 -5.86 16.02 -5.65
CA ASN A 618 -5.09 15.10 -6.49
C ASN A 618 -3.65 14.96 -5.97
N ALA A 619 -3.32 13.80 -5.39
CA ALA A 619 -1.99 13.53 -4.83
C ALA A 619 -0.85 13.70 -5.85
N GLN A 620 -1.04 13.36 -7.13
CA GLN A 620 0.01 13.52 -8.15
C GLN A 620 0.21 15.00 -8.52
N ALA A 621 -0.86 15.78 -8.58
CA ALA A 621 -0.80 17.21 -8.80
C ALA A 621 -0.11 17.93 -7.63
N GLN A 622 -0.46 17.58 -6.38
CA GLN A 622 0.20 18.11 -5.19
C GLN A 622 1.70 17.81 -5.19
N TYR A 623 2.10 16.58 -5.53
CA TYR A 623 3.51 16.22 -5.67
C TYR A 623 4.20 17.01 -6.80
N ALA A 624 3.58 17.09 -7.98
CA ALA A 624 4.16 17.82 -9.11
C ALA A 624 4.31 19.32 -8.82
N LEU A 625 3.30 19.95 -8.23
CA LEU A 625 3.35 21.36 -7.84
C LEU A 625 4.40 21.60 -6.74
N GLY A 626 4.48 20.69 -5.76
CA GLY A 626 5.52 20.74 -4.73
C GLY A 626 6.93 20.64 -5.33
N LYS A 627 7.12 19.83 -6.37
CA LYS A 627 8.38 19.74 -7.11
C LYS A 627 8.73 21.07 -7.81
N LEU A 628 7.76 21.73 -8.44
CA LEU A 628 7.99 23.04 -9.08
C LEU A 628 8.46 24.09 -8.07
N TYR A 629 7.80 24.18 -6.90
CA TYR A 629 8.21 25.07 -5.82
C TYR A 629 9.58 24.70 -5.22
N ARG A 630 9.89 23.41 -5.08
CA ARG A 630 11.19 22.97 -4.57
C ARG A 630 12.33 23.36 -5.51
N ASP A 631 12.13 23.14 -6.81
CA ASP A 631 13.17 23.32 -7.82
C ASP A 631 13.28 24.80 -8.27
N GLY A 632 12.22 25.60 -8.07
CA GLY A 632 12.15 26.98 -8.57
C GLY A 632 11.91 27.07 -10.08
N ASN A 633 11.34 26.01 -10.66
CA ASN A 633 11.05 25.94 -12.10
C ASN A 633 9.68 26.56 -12.36
N HIS A 634 9.61 27.59 -13.21
CA HIS A 634 8.39 28.34 -13.59
C HIS A 634 7.69 29.10 -12.46
N VAL A 635 8.00 28.79 -11.20
CA VAL A 635 7.55 29.47 -9.99
C VAL A 635 8.76 29.85 -9.14
N GLU A 636 8.62 30.88 -8.30
CA GLU A 636 9.66 31.22 -7.33
C GLU A 636 9.90 30.04 -6.37
N LYS A 637 11.18 29.75 -6.10
CA LYS A 637 11.57 28.65 -5.22
C LYS A 637 11.05 28.89 -3.80
N ASP A 638 10.26 27.95 -3.29
CA ASP A 638 9.63 28.03 -1.96
C ASP A 638 9.57 26.63 -1.33
N ILE A 639 10.57 26.30 -0.51
CA ILE A 639 10.66 24.98 0.14
C ILE A 639 9.49 24.76 1.11
N VAL A 640 9.00 25.81 1.77
CA VAL A 640 7.92 25.70 2.76
C VAL A 640 6.62 25.28 2.06
N LYS A 641 6.27 25.92 0.93
CA LYS A 641 5.14 25.49 0.10
C LYS A 641 5.33 24.10 -0.47
N ALA A 642 6.54 23.78 -0.93
CA ALA A 642 6.85 22.44 -1.44
C ALA A 642 6.58 21.37 -0.37
N VAL A 643 7.04 21.58 0.86
CA VAL A 643 6.82 20.67 2.00
C VAL A 643 5.34 20.54 2.32
N ALA A 644 4.57 21.63 2.32
CA ALA A 644 3.13 21.59 2.56
C ALA A 644 2.40 20.72 1.51
N LEU A 645 2.70 20.94 0.23
CA LEU A 645 2.13 20.15 -0.87
C LEU A 645 2.58 18.69 -0.85
N PHE A 646 3.85 18.42 -0.55
CA PHE A 646 4.33 17.06 -0.40
C PHE A 646 3.65 16.34 0.77
N LYS A 647 3.36 17.01 1.89
CA LYS A 647 2.63 16.41 3.02
C LYS A 647 1.22 15.97 2.61
N LEU A 648 0.46 16.87 1.97
CA LEU A 648 -0.88 16.54 1.46
C LEU A 648 -0.87 15.33 0.52
N SER A 649 0.15 15.25 -0.35
CA SER A 649 0.32 14.12 -1.27
C SER A 649 0.75 12.84 -0.55
N ALA A 650 1.66 12.95 0.41
CA ALA A 650 2.24 11.85 1.16
C ALA A 650 1.23 11.17 2.10
N GLU A 651 0.33 11.95 2.70
CA GLU A 651 -0.77 11.47 3.55
C GLU A 651 -1.79 10.61 2.77
N GLN A 652 -1.87 10.82 1.45
CA GLN A 652 -2.67 9.99 0.54
C GLN A 652 -1.91 8.75 0.03
N GLY A 653 -0.72 8.47 0.56
CA GLY A 653 0.09 7.31 0.17
C GLY A 653 0.94 7.52 -1.08
N ASN A 654 1.21 8.77 -1.50
CA ASN A 654 2.15 9.02 -2.59
C ASN A 654 3.60 8.76 -2.15
N GLN A 655 4.13 7.59 -2.50
CA GLN A 655 5.49 7.17 -2.16
C GLN A 655 6.60 8.13 -2.64
N TYR A 656 6.39 8.86 -3.73
CA TYR A 656 7.39 9.82 -4.23
C TYR A 656 7.39 11.11 -3.41
N ALA A 657 6.22 11.55 -2.95
CA ALA A 657 6.11 12.69 -2.04
C ALA A 657 6.67 12.36 -0.65
N GLN A 658 6.39 11.15 -0.13
CA GLN A 658 6.99 10.64 1.10
C GLN A 658 8.52 10.59 0.99
N TYR A 659 9.06 10.05 -0.10
CA TYR A 659 10.51 10.08 -0.36
C TYR A 659 11.07 11.51 -0.44
N ALA A 660 10.38 12.42 -1.13
CA ALA A 660 10.80 13.82 -1.25
C ALA A 660 10.86 14.53 0.11
N LEU A 661 9.85 14.33 0.98
CA LEU A 661 9.85 14.83 2.35
C LEU A 661 11.02 14.24 3.14
N GLY A 662 11.19 12.92 3.06
CA GLY A 662 12.31 12.22 3.68
C GLY A 662 13.66 12.85 3.36
N LYS A 663 13.88 13.20 2.08
CA LYS A 663 15.09 13.90 1.65
C LYS A 663 15.21 15.33 2.16
N ILE A 664 14.14 16.12 2.09
CA ILE A 664 14.18 17.52 2.52
C ILE A 664 14.51 17.59 4.01
N TYR A 665 13.91 16.73 4.82
CA TYR A 665 14.20 16.66 6.26
C TYR A 665 15.63 16.21 6.62
N LEU A 666 16.40 15.64 5.68
CA LEU A 666 17.83 15.32 5.87
C LEU A 666 18.76 16.51 5.56
N THR A 667 18.21 17.64 5.11
CA THR A 667 18.95 18.83 4.68
C THR A 667 18.51 20.06 5.46
N ASP A 668 19.40 21.03 5.65
CA ASP A 668 19.08 22.35 6.22
C ASP A 668 18.64 23.38 5.17
N GLU A 669 17.98 22.95 4.09
CA GLU A 669 17.57 23.81 2.99
C GLU A 669 16.13 24.32 3.18
N GLY A 670 15.97 25.59 3.57
CA GLY A 670 14.66 26.27 3.69
C GLY A 670 13.80 25.85 4.88
N ILE A 671 14.01 24.66 5.44
CA ILE A 671 13.49 24.20 6.73
C ILE A 671 14.60 23.56 7.58
N PRO A 672 14.49 23.53 8.92
CA PRO A 672 15.46 22.84 9.77
C PRO A 672 15.50 21.34 9.49
N LYS A 673 16.70 20.76 9.51
CA LYS A 673 16.90 19.31 9.46
C LYS A 673 16.19 18.60 10.63
N ASP A 674 15.54 17.48 10.32
CA ASP A 674 14.83 16.62 11.27
C ASP A 674 15.01 15.15 10.88
N GLY A 675 16.00 14.49 11.47
CA GLY A 675 16.32 13.08 11.19
C GLY A 675 15.17 12.11 11.51
N VAL A 676 14.37 12.41 12.55
CA VAL A 676 13.25 11.55 12.96
C VAL A 676 12.13 11.61 11.92
N ALA A 677 11.75 12.83 11.49
CA ALA A 677 10.78 13.01 10.42
C ALA A 677 11.27 12.40 9.11
N ALA A 678 12.56 12.55 8.78
CA ALA A 678 13.16 11.95 7.61
C ALA A 678 13.01 10.42 7.60
N VAL A 679 13.42 9.74 8.68
CA VAL A 679 13.32 8.28 8.81
C VAL A 679 11.87 7.82 8.73
N LYS A 680 10.93 8.54 9.36
CA LYS A 680 9.49 8.23 9.26
C LYS A 680 9.00 8.23 7.82
N TRP A 681 9.21 9.33 7.09
CA TRP A 681 8.72 9.46 5.71
C TRP A 681 9.42 8.51 4.74
N LEU A 682 10.72 8.26 4.93
CA LEU A 682 11.46 7.26 4.15
C LEU A 682 10.96 5.84 4.42
N THR A 683 10.58 5.51 5.66
CA THR A 683 10.02 4.21 6.01
C THR A 683 8.67 4.00 5.33
N LEU A 684 7.76 4.98 5.40
CA LEU A 684 6.47 4.91 4.70
C LEU A 684 6.63 4.72 3.19
N ALA A 685 7.56 5.45 2.55
CA ALA A 685 7.84 5.29 1.13
C ALA A 685 8.45 3.91 0.82
N SER A 686 9.34 3.42 1.69
CA SER A 686 9.99 2.12 1.58
C SER A 686 8.99 0.96 1.68
N ASP A 687 8.04 1.04 2.60
CA ASP A 687 6.98 0.03 2.79
C ASP A 687 6.05 -0.05 1.57
N LEU A 688 5.91 1.04 0.82
CA LEU A 688 5.22 1.09 -0.48
C LEU A 688 6.10 0.67 -1.67
N GLY A 689 7.31 0.17 -1.40
CA GLY A 689 8.24 -0.35 -2.40
C GLY A 689 9.10 0.71 -3.08
N ASN A 690 9.18 1.95 -2.58
CA ASN A 690 9.99 2.98 -3.23
C ASN A 690 11.48 2.65 -3.16
N GLN A 691 12.07 2.25 -4.30
CA GLN A 691 13.47 1.84 -4.35
C GLN A 691 14.46 2.93 -3.90
N PHE A 692 14.13 4.21 -4.09
CA PHE A 692 15.03 5.31 -3.70
C PHE A 692 14.96 5.59 -2.20
N ALA A 693 13.78 5.44 -1.60
CA ALA A 693 13.61 5.51 -0.16
C ALA A 693 14.29 4.33 0.53
N GLN A 694 14.11 3.10 0.03
CA GLN A 694 14.81 1.90 0.53
C GLN A 694 16.33 2.10 0.56
N TYR A 695 16.92 2.55 -0.55
CA TYR A 695 18.36 2.86 -0.63
C TYR A 695 18.78 3.95 0.36
N THR A 696 18.02 5.06 0.42
CA THR A 696 18.35 6.19 1.31
C THR A 696 18.26 5.78 2.78
N LEU A 697 17.21 5.06 3.16
CA LEU A 697 16.99 4.56 4.51
C LEU A 697 18.07 3.56 4.91
N ALA A 698 18.45 2.65 4.01
CA ALA A 698 19.56 1.74 4.24
C ALA A 698 20.88 2.47 4.49
N LYS A 699 21.16 3.54 3.73
CA LYS A 699 22.33 4.38 4.00
C LYS A 699 22.28 4.99 5.40
N LEU A 700 21.12 5.47 5.85
CA LEU A 700 20.98 6.03 7.20
C LEU A 700 21.27 4.98 8.28
N TYR A 701 20.76 3.76 8.11
CA TYR A 701 21.00 2.65 9.04
C TYR A 701 22.44 2.11 9.00
N LEU A 702 23.12 2.08 7.85
CA LEU A 702 24.55 1.74 7.79
C LEU A 702 25.41 2.79 8.48
N ALA A 703 25.01 4.06 8.32
CA ALA A 703 25.75 5.17 8.83
C ALA A 703 25.58 5.24 10.36
N GLY A 704 24.35 5.37 10.87
CA GLY A 704 24.06 5.42 12.31
C GLY A 704 24.12 6.83 12.94
N GLU A 705 23.74 7.91 12.23
CA GLU A 705 23.78 9.32 12.74
C GLU A 705 22.38 9.77 13.13
N GLU A 706 21.44 9.65 12.19
CA GLU A 706 20.04 10.06 12.35
C GLU A 706 19.16 8.95 12.94
N THR A 707 19.70 7.74 13.02
CA THR A 707 19.04 6.51 13.51
C THR A 707 20.12 5.59 14.07
N PRO A 708 19.83 4.71 15.04
CA PRO A 708 20.76 3.67 15.47
C PRO A 708 21.23 2.82 14.30
N LYS A 709 22.50 2.41 14.32
CA LYS A 709 23.06 1.55 13.27
C LYS A 709 22.34 0.19 13.25
N ASP A 710 21.85 -0.22 12.08
CA ASP A 710 21.19 -1.51 11.88
C ASP A 710 21.61 -2.12 10.53
N ILE A 711 22.60 -3.01 10.59
CA ILE A 711 23.21 -3.60 9.41
C ILE A 711 22.27 -4.60 8.72
N GLU A 712 21.52 -5.38 9.49
CA GLU A 712 20.62 -6.41 8.97
C GLU A 712 19.48 -5.76 8.19
N LEU A 713 18.84 -4.75 8.78
CA LEU A 713 17.78 -4.00 8.11
C LEU A 713 18.31 -3.24 6.90
N ALA A 714 19.48 -2.58 7.01
CA ALA A 714 20.07 -1.89 5.89
C ALA A 714 20.39 -2.83 4.71
N PHE A 715 20.93 -4.01 5.00
CA PHE A 715 21.24 -5.01 4.00
C PHE A 715 19.97 -5.53 3.30
N LYS A 716 18.90 -5.78 4.06
CA LYS A 716 17.59 -6.16 3.51
C LYS A 716 17.05 -5.08 2.57
N LEU A 717 17.00 -3.82 3.02
CA LEU A 717 16.50 -2.69 2.24
C LEU A 717 17.33 -2.44 0.98
N LEU A 718 18.67 -2.56 1.07
CA LEU A 718 19.54 -2.48 -0.10
C LEU A 718 19.26 -3.60 -1.11
N THR A 719 19.03 -4.82 -0.63
CA THR A 719 18.71 -5.98 -1.48
C THR A 719 17.38 -5.78 -2.20
N GLU A 720 16.35 -5.33 -1.49
CA GLU A 720 15.04 -4.99 -2.08
C GLU A 720 15.18 -3.90 -3.15
N SER A 721 15.92 -2.83 -2.85
CA SER A 721 16.16 -1.72 -3.78
C SER A 721 16.96 -2.16 -5.02
N ALA A 722 18.00 -2.99 -4.83
CA ALA A 722 18.85 -3.49 -5.91
C ALA A 722 18.10 -4.44 -6.86
N ASN A 723 17.19 -5.27 -6.32
CA ASN A 723 16.31 -6.15 -7.10
C ASN A 723 15.31 -5.35 -7.97
N GLN A 724 14.97 -4.13 -7.56
CA GLN A 724 14.17 -3.19 -8.35
C GLN A 724 14.99 -2.43 -9.41
N GLN A 725 16.26 -2.81 -9.62
CA GLN A 725 17.20 -2.18 -10.56
C GLN A 725 17.69 -0.79 -10.12
N ASN A 726 17.68 -0.48 -8.82
CA ASN A 726 18.36 0.73 -8.34
C ASN A 726 19.88 0.57 -8.44
N GLN A 727 20.49 1.19 -9.46
CA GLN A 727 21.93 1.15 -9.70
C GLN A 727 22.79 1.57 -8.49
N TYR A 728 22.31 2.50 -7.65
CA TYR A 728 23.05 2.95 -6.48
C TYR A 728 23.03 1.92 -5.35
N ALA A 729 21.91 1.22 -5.18
CA ALA A 729 21.79 0.13 -4.21
C ALA A 729 22.62 -1.08 -4.65
N GLN A 730 22.61 -1.40 -5.94
CA GLN A 730 23.47 -2.45 -6.51
C GLN A 730 24.95 -2.15 -6.27
N TYR A 731 25.39 -0.91 -6.54
CA TYR A 731 26.76 -0.47 -6.22
C TYR A 731 27.08 -0.60 -4.73
N ALA A 732 26.17 -0.16 -3.85
CA ALA A 732 26.36 -0.25 -2.41
C ALA A 732 26.47 -1.70 -1.91
N LEU A 733 25.63 -2.62 -2.39
CA LEU A 733 25.75 -4.05 -2.11
C LEU A 733 27.06 -4.63 -2.63
N GLY A 734 27.43 -4.27 -3.87
CA GLY A 734 28.70 -4.66 -4.47
C GLY A 734 29.88 -4.30 -3.58
N LYS A 735 29.88 -3.08 -3.02
CA LYS A 735 30.90 -2.65 -2.05
C LYS A 735 30.84 -3.43 -0.73
N LEU A 736 29.66 -3.60 -0.14
CA LEU A 736 29.52 -4.31 1.15
C LEU A 736 30.11 -5.72 1.06
N TYR A 737 29.78 -6.45 0.00
CA TYR A 737 30.31 -7.79 -0.24
C TYR A 737 31.81 -7.81 -0.59
N LEU A 738 32.31 -6.79 -1.29
CA LEU A 738 33.72 -6.71 -1.68
C LEU A 738 34.65 -6.50 -0.48
N PHE A 739 34.28 -5.57 0.41
CA PHE A 739 35.10 -5.22 1.57
C PHE A 739 34.88 -6.18 2.75
N GLY A 740 33.65 -6.65 2.95
CA GLY A 740 33.34 -7.63 3.98
C GLY A 740 33.48 -7.13 5.42
N GLU A 741 33.39 -5.80 5.64
CA GLU A 741 33.55 -5.18 6.97
C GLU A 741 32.31 -5.40 7.86
N GLU A 742 31.13 -5.22 7.28
CA GLU A 742 29.83 -5.28 7.99
C GLU A 742 29.08 -6.59 7.73
N ILE A 743 29.42 -7.29 6.65
CA ILE A 743 28.85 -8.58 6.23
C ILE A 743 29.97 -9.51 5.75
N PRO A 744 29.76 -10.85 5.70
CA PRO A 744 30.77 -11.76 5.15
C PRO A 744 31.18 -11.37 3.73
N LYS A 745 32.49 -11.34 3.48
CA LYS A 745 33.06 -11.05 2.16
C LYS A 745 32.64 -12.10 1.14
N ASP A 746 32.16 -11.65 -0.02
CA ASP A 746 31.83 -12.51 -1.18
C ASP A 746 32.14 -11.76 -2.48
N VAL A 747 33.29 -12.07 -3.08
CA VAL A 747 33.79 -11.37 -4.26
C VAL A 747 32.95 -11.67 -5.50
N GLU A 748 32.42 -12.89 -5.63
CA GLU A 748 31.64 -13.28 -6.81
C GLU A 748 30.30 -12.53 -6.84
N VAL A 749 29.62 -12.49 -5.69
CA VAL A 749 28.37 -11.70 -5.53
C VAL A 749 28.65 -10.21 -5.66
N ALA A 750 29.77 -9.71 -5.13
CA ALA A 750 30.19 -8.32 -5.29
C ALA A 750 30.34 -7.93 -6.76
N VAL A 751 31.08 -8.74 -7.54
CA VAL A 751 31.31 -8.51 -8.98
C VAL A 751 29.99 -8.54 -9.75
N LYS A 752 29.07 -9.46 -9.41
CA LYS A 752 27.75 -9.52 -10.04
C LYS A 752 26.99 -8.21 -9.87
N TRP A 753 26.88 -7.69 -8.64
CA TRP A 753 26.18 -6.43 -8.37
C TRP A 753 26.87 -5.20 -8.96
N LEU A 754 28.21 -5.15 -8.88
CA LEU A 754 28.98 -4.07 -9.50
C LEU A 754 28.80 -4.06 -11.02
N ARG A 755 28.75 -5.23 -11.66
CA ARG A 755 28.53 -5.36 -13.11
C ARG A 755 27.14 -4.86 -13.51
N THR A 756 26.07 -5.30 -12.84
CA THR A 756 24.71 -4.84 -13.16
C THR A 756 24.52 -3.34 -12.93
N SER A 757 25.23 -2.76 -11.95
CA SER A 757 25.25 -1.32 -11.72
C SER A 757 26.03 -0.58 -12.82
N ALA A 758 27.20 -1.09 -13.19
CA ALA A 758 28.05 -0.51 -14.23
C ALA A 758 27.41 -0.54 -15.64
N GLU A 759 26.63 -1.58 -15.95
CA GLU A 759 25.83 -1.71 -17.17
C GLU A 759 24.72 -0.65 -17.28
N GLN A 760 24.28 -0.09 -16.14
CA GLN A 760 23.35 1.05 -16.07
C GLN A 760 24.10 2.40 -16.00
N GLU A 761 25.34 2.42 -16.48
CA GLU A 761 26.21 3.59 -16.55
C GLU A 761 26.61 4.17 -15.19
N ASN A 762 26.50 3.41 -14.09
CA ASN A 762 26.96 3.89 -12.80
C ASN A 762 28.49 4.08 -12.77
N HIS A 763 28.95 5.32 -12.87
CA HIS A 763 30.38 5.62 -12.94
C HIS A 763 31.15 5.18 -11.68
N PHE A 764 30.52 5.10 -10.50
CA PHE A 764 31.19 4.58 -9.30
C PHE A 764 31.41 3.06 -9.37
N ALA A 765 30.43 2.32 -9.88
CA ALA A 765 30.56 0.88 -10.08
C ALA A 765 31.53 0.55 -11.20
N GLN A 766 31.49 1.29 -12.31
CA GLN A 766 32.46 1.18 -13.41
C GLN A 766 33.89 1.41 -12.92
N TYR A 767 34.12 2.47 -12.14
CA TYR A 767 35.42 2.73 -11.53
C TYR A 767 35.89 1.57 -10.63
N THR A 768 35.01 1.11 -9.74
CA THR A 768 35.34 0.06 -8.75
C THR A 768 35.62 -1.27 -9.42
N LEU A 769 34.79 -1.67 -10.38
CA LEU A 769 34.96 -2.91 -11.14
C LEU A 769 36.18 -2.84 -12.08
N GLY A 770 36.40 -1.70 -12.72
CA GLY A 770 37.57 -1.48 -13.57
C GLY A 770 38.88 -1.58 -12.79
N LYS A 771 38.94 -0.97 -11.59
CA LYS A 771 40.06 -1.10 -10.66
C LYS A 771 40.26 -2.56 -10.23
N LEU A 772 39.18 -3.28 -9.89
CA LEU A 772 39.23 -4.67 -9.45
C LEU A 772 39.86 -5.59 -10.51
N TYR A 773 39.47 -5.44 -11.78
CA TYR A 773 40.06 -6.19 -12.89
C TYR A 773 41.52 -5.83 -13.17
N LEU A 774 41.92 -4.57 -13.01
CA LEU A 774 43.32 -4.16 -13.23
C LEU A 774 44.26 -4.64 -12.12
N GLU A 775 43.79 -4.68 -10.87
CA GLU A 775 44.58 -5.16 -9.74
C GLU A 775 44.83 -6.67 -9.82
N GLY A 776 43.85 -7.45 -10.28
CA GLY A 776 44.01 -8.89 -10.47
C GLY A 776 44.20 -9.71 -9.18
N LYS A 777 43.95 -9.11 -8.01
CA LYS A 777 44.17 -9.73 -6.69
C LYS A 777 43.02 -10.64 -6.25
N GLU A 778 41.79 -10.14 -6.39
CA GLU A 778 40.58 -10.86 -5.94
C GLU A 778 39.81 -11.49 -7.09
N VAL A 779 40.07 -11.04 -8.32
CA VAL A 779 39.53 -11.56 -9.58
C VAL A 779 40.65 -11.72 -10.58
N PRO A 780 40.52 -12.58 -11.61
CA PRO A 780 41.51 -12.68 -12.68
C PRO A 780 41.77 -11.31 -13.31
N LYS A 781 43.06 -10.99 -13.51
CA LYS A 781 43.47 -9.73 -14.11
C LYS A 781 42.94 -9.63 -15.55
N ASP A 782 42.20 -8.56 -15.85
CA ASP A 782 41.68 -8.26 -17.19
C ASP A 782 41.91 -6.78 -17.49
N VAL A 783 42.99 -6.51 -18.23
CA VAL A 783 43.42 -5.14 -18.53
C VAL A 783 42.47 -4.47 -19.51
N GLU A 784 41.98 -5.19 -20.52
CA GLU A 784 41.10 -4.63 -21.54
C GLU A 784 39.75 -4.24 -20.94
N ALA A 785 39.11 -5.15 -20.20
CA ALA A 785 37.85 -4.86 -19.52
C ALA A 785 38.02 -3.77 -18.45
N GLY A 786 39.13 -3.82 -17.71
CA GLY A 786 39.47 -2.83 -16.69
C GLY A 786 39.59 -1.42 -17.24
N LEU A 787 40.35 -1.24 -18.32
CA LEU A 787 40.51 0.04 -19.01
C LEU A 787 39.21 0.54 -19.60
N LYS A 788 38.43 -0.33 -20.26
CA LYS A 788 37.14 0.05 -20.84
C LYS A 788 36.19 0.64 -19.79
N LEU A 789 36.10 0.00 -18.62
CA LEU A 789 35.26 0.46 -17.52
C LEU A 789 35.80 1.76 -16.90
N LEU A 790 37.12 1.89 -16.70
CA LEU A 790 37.71 3.12 -16.21
C LEU A 790 37.49 4.29 -17.18
N THR A 791 37.67 4.09 -18.48
CA THR A 791 37.43 5.10 -19.52
C THR A 791 35.97 5.56 -19.50
N ALA A 792 35.02 4.62 -19.52
CA ALA A 792 33.59 4.94 -19.43
C ALA A 792 33.26 5.75 -18.16
N SER A 793 33.87 5.40 -17.01
CA SER A 793 33.69 6.17 -15.79
C SER A 793 34.33 7.56 -15.86
N ALA A 794 35.50 7.69 -16.49
CA ALA A 794 36.27 8.93 -16.57
C ALA A 794 35.62 9.95 -17.51
N GLU A 795 35.04 9.48 -18.62
CA GLU A 795 34.26 10.28 -19.58
C GLU A 795 33.01 10.89 -18.94
N GLN A 796 32.40 10.21 -17.97
CA GLN A 796 31.31 10.74 -17.14
C GLN A 796 31.77 11.74 -16.06
N GLY A 797 33.05 12.09 -16.02
CA GLY A 797 33.59 13.08 -15.09
C GLY A 797 34.11 12.51 -13.76
N ASN A 798 34.18 11.19 -13.59
CA ASN A 798 34.68 10.60 -12.33
C ASN A 798 36.17 10.93 -12.13
N GLN A 799 36.45 11.85 -11.21
CA GLN A 799 37.80 12.31 -10.85
C GLN A 799 38.77 11.16 -10.55
N PHE A 800 38.30 10.10 -9.88
CA PHE A 800 39.12 8.95 -9.50
C PHE A 800 39.49 8.08 -10.69
N ALA A 801 38.55 7.84 -11.61
CA ALA A 801 38.81 7.09 -12.82
C ALA A 801 39.78 7.85 -13.74
N GLN A 802 39.58 9.16 -13.89
CA GLN A 802 40.49 10.04 -14.62
C GLN A 802 41.92 9.98 -14.04
N PHE A 803 42.05 10.04 -12.71
CA PHE A 803 43.36 9.92 -12.08
C PHE A 803 44.01 8.56 -12.32
N GLN A 804 43.25 7.47 -12.21
CA GLN A 804 43.80 6.12 -12.44
C GLN A 804 44.23 5.92 -13.90
N LEU A 805 43.43 6.35 -14.88
CA LEU A 805 43.83 6.31 -16.29
C LEU A 805 45.08 7.15 -16.53
N GLY A 806 45.12 8.35 -15.97
CA GLY A 806 46.29 9.23 -16.00
C GLY A 806 47.55 8.52 -15.53
N LYS A 807 47.48 7.81 -14.40
CA LYS A 807 48.58 7.00 -13.88
C LYS A 807 48.95 5.83 -14.79
N ILE A 808 47.96 5.11 -15.32
CA ILE A 808 48.19 3.91 -16.15
C ILE A 808 48.94 4.30 -17.44
N TYR A 809 48.48 5.33 -18.15
CA TYR A 809 49.14 5.82 -19.36
C TYR A 809 50.51 6.47 -19.08
N LEU A 810 50.68 7.07 -17.90
CA LEU A 810 51.95 7.67 -17.49
C LEU A 810 53.00 6.60 -17.16
N ALA A 811 52.60 5.53 -16.47
CA ALA A 811 53.47 4.43 -16.08
C ALA A 811 53.89 3.56 -17.29
N GLY A 812 52.95 3.30 -18.21
CA GLY A 812 53.20 2.43 -19.36
C GLY A 812 53.43 0.96 -19.00
N LYS A 813 52.95 0.51 -17.82
CA LYS A 813 53.12 -0.87 -17.33
C LYS A 813 52.05 -1.82 -17.88
N GLU A 814 50.79 -1.39 -17.83
CA GLU A 814 49.65 -2.17 -18.31
C GLU A 814 49.31 -1.87 -19.78
N VAL A 815 49.74 -0.72 -20.30
CA VAL A 815 49.51 -0.22 -21.65
C VAL A 815 50.78 0.44 -22.19
N GLU A 816 50.84 0.72 -23.49
CA GLU A 816 51.91 1.56 -24.03
C GLU A 816 51.88 2.95 -23.38
N GLN A 817 53.06 3.45 -23.02
CA GLN A 817 53.17 4.77 -22.38
C GLN A 817 52.68 5.85 -23.35
N ASP A 818 51.66 6.61 -22.93
CA ASP A 818 51.13 7.74 -23.67
C ASP A 818 51.07 8.96 -22.75
N LYS A 819 52.10 9.80 -22.83
CA LYS A 819 52.18 11.02 -22.02
C LYS A 819 51.06 12.00 -22.35
N ALA A 820 50.58 12.06 -23.59
CA ALA A 820 49.54 13.00 -23.97
C ALA A 820 48.18 12.59 -23.37
N LEU A 821 47.81 11.31 -23.47
CA LEU A 821 46.63 10.77 -22.79
C LEU A 821 46.75 10.85 -21.27
N ALA A 822 47.94 10.57 -20.72
CA ALA A 822 48.20 10.76 -19.30
C ALA A 822 47.94 12.20 -18.87
N SER A 823 48.53 13.19 -19.56
CA SER A 823 48.31 14.61 -19.27
C SER A 823 46.84 15.00 -19.40
N HIS A 824 46.14 14.50 -20.42
CA HIS A 824 44.71 14.78 -20.61
C HIS A 824 43.88 14.34 -19.40
N TRP A 825 43.98 13.07 -19.00
CA TRP A 825 43.21 12.54 -17.88
C TRP A 825 43.62 13.11 -16.53
N LEU A 826 44.92 13.30 -16.29
CA LEU A 826 45.40 13.95 -15.07
C LEU A 826 44.90 15.40 -14.99
N SER A 827 44.87 16.14 -16.10
CA SER A 827 44.37 17.53 -16.12
C SER A 827 42.90 17.60 -15.73
N LEU A 828 42.06 16.71 -16.27
CA LEU A 828 40.64 16.66 -15.90
C LEU A 828 40.43 16.34 -14.41
N SER A 829 41.24 15.45 -13.84
CA SER A 829 41.19 15.12 -12.42
C SER A 829 41.69 16.28 -11.54
N ALA A 830 42.76 16.96 -11.98
CA ALA A 830 43.40 18.09 -11.31
C ALA A 830 42.49 19.33 -11.23
N VAL A 831 41.73 19.63 -12.29
CA VAL A 831 40.76 20.74 -12.33
C VAL A 831 39.64 20.55 -11.30
N GLN A 832 39.33 19.29 -10.96
CA GLN A 832 38.37 18.94 -9.91
C GLN A 832 39.00 18.95 -8.50
N GLY A 833 40.26 19.37 -8.35
CA GLY A 833 40.95 19.50 -7.07
C GLY A 833 41.84 18.33 -6.65
N ASN A 834 42.19 17.40 -7.56
CA ASN A 834 43.08 16.28 -7.23
C ASN A 834 44.55 16.73 -7.19
N GLU A 835 45.07 16.94 -5.98
CA GLU A 835 46.45 17.39 -5.74
C GLU A 835 47.51 16.39 -6.24
N TYR A 836 47.22 15.08 -6.18
CA TYR A 836 48.12 14.05 -6.73
C TYR A 836 48.20 14.12 -8.25
N ALA A 837 47.08 14.43 -8.91
CA ALA A 837 47.07 14.63 -10.36
C ALA A 837 47.86 15.89 -10.75
N GLN A 838 47.72 16.97 -9.99
CA GLN A 838 48.50 18.21 -10.17
C GLN A 838 50.00 17.95 -10.02
N LEU A 839 50.41 17.22 -8.97
CA LEU A 839 51.81 16.87 -8.75
C LEU A 839 52.38 16.04 -9.90
N LEU A 840 51.64 15.03 -10.38
CA LEU A 840 52.09 14.22 -11.52
C LEU A 840 52.21 15.05 -12.80
N LEU A 841 51.30 15.99 -13.06
CA LEU A 841 51.41 16.91 -14.21
C LEU A 841 52.62 17.82 -14.12
N GLU A 842 52.95 18.33 -12.94
CA GLU A 842 54.11 19.20 -12.74
C GLU A 842 55.43 18.44 -12.93
N LYS A 843 55.45 17.16 -12.52
CA LYS A 843 56.68 16.37 -12.43
C LYS A 843 56.88 15.32 -13.54
N MET A 844 55.88 15.04 -14.38
CA MET A 844 55.92 13.97 -15.40
C MET A 844 57.07 14.09 -16.42
N ASP A 845 57.61 15.30 -16.62
CA ASP A 845 58.77 15.53 -17.50
C ASP A 845 60.08 15.76 -16.73
N SER A 846 60.01 15.84 -15.40
CA SER A 846 61.16 16.08 -14.52
C SER A 846 61.83 14.80 -14.02
N TYR A 847 61.14 13.66 -14.12
CA TYR A 847 61.61 12.36 -13.62
C TYR A 847 61.90 11.38 -14.76
N ASN A 848 62.97 10.59 -14.62
CA ASN A 848 63.18 9.44 -15.48
C ASN A 848 62.22 8.28 -15.11
N ALA A 849 62.10 7.27 -15.98
CA ALA A 849 61.13 6.18 -15.79
C ALA A 849 61.23 5.48 -14.42
N THR A 850 62.43 5.32 -13.88
CA THR A 850 62.68 4.68 -12.58
C THR A 850 62.22 5.56 -11.41
N GLU A 851 62.45 6.87 -11.49
CA GLU A 851 62.02 7.84 -10.48
C GLU A 851 60.50 8.02 -10.48
N LEU A 852 59.90 7.99 -11.66
CA LEU A 852 58.45 8.05 -11.85
C LEU A 852 57.77 6.78 -11.33
N ASP A 853 58.34 5.61 -11.60
CA ASP A 853 57.87 4.35 -11.03
C ASP A 853 57.94 4.34 -9.50
N PHE A 854 59.06 4.82 -8.94
CA PHE A 854 59.20 4.96 -7.50
C PHE A 854 58.17 5.92 -6.91
N LEU A 855 57.92 7.07 -7.54
CA LEU A 855 56.90 8.04 -7.13
C LEU A 855 55.49 7.40 -7.13
N LEU A 856 55.15 6.68 -8.20
CA LEU A 856 53.85 6.01 -8.33
C LEU A 856 53.67 4.89 -7.31
N GLU A 857 54.71 4.11 -7.04
CA GLU A 857 54.72 3.09 -5.97
C GLU A 857 54.58 3.72 -4.59
N LEU A 858 55.26 4.84 -4.33
CA LEU A 858 55.13 5.60 -3.09
C LEU A 858 53.68 6.06 -2.88
N MET A 859 53.08 6.66 -3.91
CA MET A 859 51.68 7.11 -3.87
C MET A 859 50.72 5.95 -3.64
N GLN A 860 50.98 4.78 -4.23
CA GLN A 860 50.18 3.57 -4.02
C GLN A 860 50.34 3.01 -2.59
N PHE A 861 51.55 3.07 -2.04
CA PHE A 861 51.82 2.67 -0.66
C PHE A 861 51.10 3.57 0.35
N PHE A 862 51.18 4.90 0.18
CA PHE A 862 50.50 5.84 1.08
C PHE A 862 48.97 5.79 0.97
N SER A 863 48.42 5.53 -0.22
CA SER A 863 46.97 5.36 -0.38
C SER A 863 46.41 4.07 0.23
N THR A 864 47.24 3.05 0.48
CA THR A 864 46.79 1.75 1.04
C THR A 864 46.93 1.63 2.56
N GLN A 865 47.72 2.48 3.21
CA GLN A 865 47.98 2.43 4.66
C GLN A 865 46.91 3.18 5.51
N ASN A 866 46.10 4.06 4.92
CA ASN A 866 45.13 4.91 5.66
C ASN A 866 43.70 4.37 5.75
N HIS A 867 43.45 3.11 5.36
CA HIS A 867 42.10 2.52 5.42
C HIS A 867 41.60 2.21 6.84
N GLY A 868 42.44 2.33 7.88
CA GLY A 868 42.08 1.94 9.25
C GLY A 868 41.46 3.03 10.14
N GLN A 869 41.53 4.31 9.78
CA GLN A 869 41.09 5.41 10.67
C GLN A 869 40.53 6.61 9.89
N ASN A 870 39.29 6.52 9.40
CA ASN A 870 38.48 7.72 9.17
C ASN A 870 36.99 7.40 8.99
N GLN A 871 36.22 7.61 10.07
CA GLN A 871 34.75 7.62 10.07
C GLN A 871 34.22 9.00 9.63
N SER A 872 34.54 9.44 8.42
CA SER A 872 33.91 10.61 7.81
C SER A 872 32.95 10.14 6.71
N ARG A 873 31.66 10.14 7.05
CA ARG A 873 30.58 9.85 6.11
C ARG A 873 30.51 10.97 5.07
N ASN A 874 30.51 10.56 3.80
CA ASN A 874 30.58 11.39 2.60
C ASN A 874 31.93 12.12 2.44
N TYR A 875 32.63 11.80 1.33
CA TYR A 875 34.03 12.12 0.98
C TYR A 875 35.10 11.20 1.58
N PRO A 876 35.70 10.30 0.77
CA PRO A 876 36.99 9.71 1.12
C PRO A 876 38.07 10.69 0.66
N LEU A 877 38.57 11.51 1.60
CA LEU A 877 39.92 12.13 1.69
C LEU A 877 39.81 13.35 2.62
N SER A 878 40.04 13.17 3.92
CA SER A 878 40.23 14.32 4.82
C SER A 878 41.69 14.76 4.80
N HIS A 879 41.88 16.00 4.35
CA HIS A 879 42.96 17.00 4.46
C HIS A 879 44.18 16.82 5.43
N LEU A 880 44.18 15.89 6.39
CA LEU A 880 45.26 15.73 7.37
C LEU A 880 46.43 14.84 6.86
N GLU A 881 46.14 13.92 5.96
CA GLU A 881 47.11 12.90 5.50
C GLU A 881 48.00 13.38 4.35
N GLY A 882 47.52 14.35 3.56
CA GLY A 882 48.36 15.09 2.60
C GLY A 882 49.44 15.94 3.28
N HIS A 883 49.17 16.42 4.51
CA HIS A 883 50.14 17.20 5.30
C HIS A 883 51.35 16.36 5.75
N ALA A 884 51.17 15.08 6.11
CA ALA A 884 52.27 14.20 6.51
C ALA A 884 53.13 13.68 5.33
N LEU A 885 52.64 13.84 4.09
CA LEU A 885 53.40 13.52 2.88
C LEU A 885 54.22 14.72 2.39
N ARG A 886 53.71 15.95 2.60
CA ARG A 886 54.44 17.22 2.49
C ARG A 886 55.73 17.16 3.33
N GLU A 887 55.53 16.85 4.62
CA GLU A 887 56.22 15.81 5.38
C GLU A 887 57.60 15.28 4.86
N LYS A 888 57.44 14.08 4.31
CA LYS A 888 58.51 13.19 3.91
C LYS A 888 59.16 13.57 2.59
N ILE A 889 58.41 14.23 1.69
CA ILE A 889 58.93 14.71 0.39
C ILE A 889 59.96 15.81 0.62
N LEU A 890 59.67 16.74 1.53
CA LEU A 890 60.63 17.76 1.90
C LEU A 890 61.86 17.11 2.59
N GLU A 891 61.69 16.03 3.38
CA GLU A 891 62.80 15.33 4.08
C GLU A 891 63.80 14.67 3.10
N LEU A 892 63.27 14.08 2.04
CA LEU A 892 64.03 13.41 0.98
C LEU A 892 64.73 14.38 0.02
N GLN A 893 64.19 15.59 -0.19
CA GLN A 893 64.71 16.53 -1.18
C GLN A 893 65.91 17.39 -0.70
N PHE A 894 66.12 17.56 0.62
CA PHE A 894 67.15 18.46 1.15
C PHE A 894 68.08 17.83 2.22
N GLY A 895 68.09 16.50 2.39
CA GLY A 895 69.03 15.79 3.28
C GLY A 895 68.83 16.03 4.79
N SER A 896 69.40 15.13 5.61
CA SER A 896 69.14 14.95 7.04
C SER A 896 69.79 15.97 8.00
N SER A 897 70.26 17.12 7.51
CA SER A 897 70.95 18.14 8.32
C SER A 897 70.13 19.40 8.54
N MET A 898 68.83 19.25 8.82
CA MET A 898 68.09 20.29 9.55
C MET A 898 68.18 19.96 11.03
N ASN A 899 68.84 20.84 11.80
CA ASN A 899 69.01 20.68 13.24
C ASN A 899 67.68 20.96 13.95
N TRP A 900 66.91 19.91 14.16
CA TRP A 900 65.74 19.93 15.01
C TRP A 900 66.11 19.74 16.50
N ASN A 901 66.87 20.66 17.09
CA ASN A 901 67.05 20.78 18.55
C ASN A 901 66.79 22.27 18.88
N LYS A 902 65.55 22.71 19.08
CA LYS A 902 64.61 22.28 20.13
C LYS A 902 63.51 21.39 19.52
N GLY A 903 63.74 20.07 19.52
CA GLY A 903 63.17 19.10 18.58
C GLY A 903 61.77 18.58 18.89
N LYS A 904 61.03 18.00 17.93
CA LYS A 904 61.33 17.62 16.54
C LYS A 904 60.01 17.39 15.80
N GLY A 905 59.91 17.85 14.55
CA GLY A 905 58.99 17.34 13.52
C GLY A 905 57.72 18.15 13.29
N TYR A 906 57.84 19.36 12.72
CA TYR A 906 56.80 20.05 11.94
C TYR A 906 57.49 21.04 11.01
N ASP A 907 57.34 20.86 9.70
CA ASP A 907 58.04 21.50 8.57
C ASP A 907 59.30 20.77 8.10
N ARG A 908 59.06 19.59 7.57
CA ARG A 908 59.22 19.37 6.15
C ARG A 908 57.95 18.70 5.74
#